data_AF-A0A2K9ERH9-F1
#
_entry.id   AF-A0A2K9ERH9-F1
#
_cell.length_a   1.000
_cell.length_b   1.000
_cell.length_c   1.000
_cell.angle_alpha   90.00
_cell.angle_beta   90.00
_cell.angle_gamma   90.00
#
_symmetry.space_group_name_H-M   'P 1'
#
loop_
_entity.id
_entity.type
_entity.pdbx_description
1 polymer ?
#
loop_
_entity_poly.entity_id
_entity_poly.type
_entity_poly.pdbx_seq_one_letter_code
_entity_poly.pdbx_strand_id
1 'polypeptide(L)'
;MSLRDLRAEDSSSHEHDLIVIGSGPAGLVLATELMGTGLKVAVLESGGEEADERSNALNDFQSIGQRRAHHDEVRCRGFGGSSAMWTGRCGMLDAIDFHHRPWLPRSGWPIEPRALRQFYHRAGAYLGLAATLDDSQAAQSLFDADDSPPWDTALFSNEVWQYSNGENEGGSLIRQLAAADVTEASGIGILQHSGRTKAVNFAERLRQPLLQSSDIDIFLHATAMEIETRPDGRTARSVLVARPDGTTVRFHARTIILACGGIENARLLLASRSANPKGLGNDADQVGRYLTDHHFTEIGRFEGPKGAMVRRRLGSRWHADADTRTIYQMGIRSSPAIQRERGLLNATIHMTEFGGQPNALSTLASAVRGAKARDKDGFLSSLSSTAKRPRNLLAAANDRLIHHRPPLNSPELTLLGCVVEQELDPDSRVTLSEESNWLGQPMAKLDWRLSDLEYRTAQAVAGDFHAELQRLGHDMPARPDWLTSGQEAWAAQLLDLAHPSCTTRMSDDPASGVVDANCKIHGIDGLYVAGSSVFSTPGHMNPTHTIVSLSIRLADHLKGKIVDNKDATAAQAKPPSRIRIGFIGGGHRVANIYAPIMKALENRFEVAGIATKTAAGADRIAAETGWPAGTDIAALAGQEGIDFLVAALPSASIDETYPGLIDLGLPLFLETPFCWSEIKGRQLLQKIDKAGLLVGVAEQFPFMPEAQLQRKIIELGLIGPVNAVMNDFCAYDYHGIGLLRTLIGRERRAINANGRQARIGDEDWLLGSIGLEDGGLIAHNYSARYRQSDARPAGDIRIYGDRGTIMSDKMIFGDAATAPAGSNVIRNEDAGDLAGLSVETPDGIINWHNPFHGSGLNDEQIAVAELLVRMGDSARYQAPAPYSASSALEDVELLAAMRYSADAGGGSLGLPFSPVTQKVRRKARQVSTRLLRRNRP
;
A
#
# COMPACT_ATOMS: atom_id res chain seq x y z
N MET A 1 1.46 -1.10 -35.93
CA MET A 1 0.36 -0.13 -35.82
C MET A 1 -0.58 -0.67 -34.77
N SER A 2 -0.62 -0.07 -33.56
CA SER A 2 -1.35 -0.61 -32.41
C SER A 2 -2.50 0.26 -31.91
N LEU A 3 -2.84 1.35 -32.60
CA LEU A 3 -4.09 2.07 -32.41
C LEU A 3 -4.82 2.13 -33.76
N ARG A 4 -6.03 1.57 -33.80
CA ARG A 4 -6.80 1.32 -35.01
C ARG A 4 -8.21 1.85 -34.82
N ASP A 5 -8.76 2.46 -35.85
CA ASP A 5 -10.14 2.88 -35.88
C ASP A 5 -10.98 1.82 -36.59
N LEU A 6 -11.88 1.16 -35.88
CA LEU A 6 -12.67 0.05 -36.43
C LEU A 6 -13.57 0.48 -37.60
N ARG A 7 -13.86 1.79 -37.73
CA ARG A 7 -14.60 2.35 -38.88
C ARG A 7 -13.84 2.21 -40.20
N ALA A 8 -12.51 2.13 -40.15
CA ALA A 8 -11.63 2.03 -41.32
C ALA A 8 -11.17 0.59 -41.60
N GLU A 9 -11.62 -0.38 -40.80
CA GLU A 9 -11.23 -1.79 -40.92
C GLU A 9 -12.30 -2.57 -41.71
N ASP A 10 -11.91 -3.06 -42.90
CA ASP A 10 -12.79 -3.82 -43.80
C ASP A 10 -12.99 -5.29 -43.36
N SER A 11 -12.22 -5.77 -42.38
CA SER A 11 -12.32 -7.15 -41.92
C SER A 11 -13.66 -7.43 -41.23
N SER A 12 -14.23 -8.61 -41.49
CA SER A 12 -15.41 -9.13 -40.80
C SER A 12 -15.08 -9.93 -39.54
N SER A 13 -13.80 -10.25 -39.30
CA SER A 13 -13.33 -10.92 -38.09
C SER A 13 -11.89 -10.59 -37.72
N HIS A 14 -11.56 -10.68 -36.44
CA HIS A 14 -10.20 -10.53 -35.91
C HIS A 14 -9.87 -11.68 -34.94
N GLU A 15 -8.62 -12.15 -34.96
CA GLU A 15 -8.13 -13.27 -34.13
C GLU A 15 -7.03 -12.76 -33.20
N HIS A 16 -7.19 -13.01 -31.90
CA HIS A 16 -6.26 -12.62 -30.85
C HIS A 16 -6.17 -13.73 -29.81
N ASP A 17 -5.09 -13.77 -29.04
CA ASP A 17 -4.98 -14.72 -27.93
C ASP A 17 -5.87 -14.30 -26.75
N LEU A 18 -5.98 -12.99 -26.54
CA LEU A 18 -6.70 -12.36 -25.43
C LEU A 18 -7.41 -11.08 -25.88
N ILE A 19 -8.63 -10.88 -25.39
CA ILE A 19 -9.40 -9.64 -25.58
C ILE A 19 -9.62 -8.96 -24.24
N VAL A 20 -9.34 -7.65 -24.15
CA VAL A 20 -9.72 -6.76 -23.06
C VAL A 20 -10.80 -5.82 -23.56
N ILE A 21 -11.96 -5.80 -22.91
CA ILE A 21 -13.09 -4.93 -23.27
C ILE A 21 -13.08 -3.70 -22.37
N GLY A 22 -12.77 -2.53 -22.94
CA GLY A 22 -12.68 -1.24 -22.25
C GLY A 22 -11.23 -0.78 -22.08
N SER A 23 -10.97 0.48 -22.44
CA SER A 23 -9.65 1.11 -22.35
C SER A 23 -9.52 2.08 -21.16
N GLY A 24 -10.29 1.84 -20.09
CA GLY A 24 -10.11 2.55 -18.82
C GLY A 24 -8.83 2.14 -18.07
N PRO A 25 -8.60 2.67 -16.85
CA PRO A 25 -7.43 2.34 -16.04
C PRO A 25 -7.18 0.84 -15.90
N ALA A 26 -8.24 0.07 -15.62
CA ALA A 26 -8.13 -1.37 -15.44
C ALA A 26 -7.62 -2.07 -16.70
N GLY A 27 -8.19 -1.74 -17.86
CA GLY A 27 -7.91 -2.40 -19.13
C GLY A 27 -6.54 -2.03 -19.72
N LEU A 28 -6.16 -0.75 -19.65
CA LEU A 28 -4.85 -0.31 -20.17
C LEU A 28 -3.69 -0.82 -19.33
N VAL A 29 -3.85 -0.87 -18.00
CA VAL A 29 -2.84 -1.46 -17.11
C VAL A 29 -2.70 -2.96 -17.39
N LEU A 30 -3.81 -3.70 -17.50
CA LEU A 30 -3.80 -5.12 -17.87
C LEU A 30 -3.07 -5.36 -19.20
N ALA A 31 -3.41 -4.60 -20.24
CA ALA A 31 -2.78 -4.73 -21.55
C ALA A 31 -1.28 -4.42 -21.49
N THR A 32 -0.90 -3.37 -20.74
CA THR A 32 0.51 -2.98 -20.57
C THR A 32 1.29 -4.06 -19.82
N GLU A 33 0.74 -4.60 -18.75
CA GLU A 33 1.35 -5.68 -17.97
C GLU A 33 1.53 -6.97 -18.78
N LEU A 34 0.70 -7.21 -19.78
CA LEU A 34 0.80 -8.37 -20.67
C LEU A 34 1.77 -8.18 -21.84
N MET A 35 2.36 -7.00 -22.02
CA MET A 35 3.37 -6.76 -23.06
C MET A 35 4.59 -7.66 -22.88
N GLY A 36 5.18 -8.13 -23.98
CA GLY A 36 6.38 -8.98 -23.95
C GLY A 36 6.14 -10.43 -23.53
N THR A 37 4.89 -10.82 -23.21
CA THR A 37 4.51 -12.22 -22.95
C THR A 37 4.43 -13.07 -24.24
N GLY A 38 4.43 -12.41 -25.40
CA GLY A 38 4.21 -13.03 -26.71
C GLY A 38 2.74 -13.25 -27.07
N LEU A 39 1.80 -12.90 -26.19
CA LEU A 39 0.37 -12.89 -26.51
C LEU A 39 0.03 -11.76 -27.47
N LYS A 40 -0.88 -12.02 -28.40
CA LYS A 40 -1.60 -10.97 -29.14
C LYS A 40 -2.86 -10.56 -28.39
N VAL A 41 -2.87 -9.32 -27.91
CA VAL A 41 -3.94 -8.76 -27.08
C VAL A 41 -4.71 -7.72 -27.88
N ALA A 42 -6.03 -7.88 -28.01
CA ALA A 42 -6.91 -6.82 -28.49
C ALA A 42 -7.51 -6.05 -27.32
N VAL A 43 -7.42 -4.72 -27.34
CA VAL A 43 -8.16 -3.83 -26.43
C VAL A 43 -9.28 -3.19 -27.23
N LEU A 44 -10.53 -3.39 -26.82
CA LEU A 44 -11.71 -2.87 -27.50
C LEU A 44 -12.24 -1.65 -26.73
N GLU A 45 -12.22 -0.48 -27.36
CA GLU A 45 -12.78 0.76 -26.81
C GLU A 45 -13.99 1.21 -27.63
N SER A 46 -15.09 1.48 -26.94
CA SER A 46 -16.36 1.89 -27.56
C SER A 46 -16.27 3.28 -28.19
N GLY A 47 -15.53 4.21 -27.57
CA GLY A 47 -15.31 5.56 -28.07
C GLY A 47 -14.09 5.75 -28.98
N GLY A 48 -13.85 6.99 -29.36
CA GLY A 48 -12.66 7.41 -30.09
C GLY A 48 -11.44 7.65 -29.20
N GLU A 49 -10.43 8.34 -29.75
CA GLU A 49 -9.27 8.79 -28.94
C GLU A 49 -9.71 9.78 -27.85
N GLU A 50 -10.60 10.68 -28.23
CA GLU A 50 -11.32 11.59 -27.34
C GLU A 50 -12.78 11.15 -27.24
N ALA A 51 -13.44 11.53 -26.17
CA ALA A 51 -14.85 11.23 -25.99
C ALA A 51 -15.71 12.01 -27.00
N ASP A 52 -16.63 11.32 -27.66
CA ASP A 52 -17.62 11.93 -28.57
C ASP A 52 -19.05 11.72 -28.04
N GLU A 53 -19.96 12.63 -28.38
CA GLU A 53 -21.33 12.65 -27.89
C GLU A 53 -22.09 11.35 -28.21
N ARG A 54 -21.89 10.80 -29.41
CA ARG A 54 -22.61 9.61 -29.87
C ARG A 54 -22.18 8.36 -29.12
N SER A 55 -20.88 8.16 -28.94
CA SER A 55 -20.35 7.04 -28.15
C SER A 55 -20.68 7.22 -26.67
N ASN A 56 -20.56 8.44 -26.12
CA ASN A 56 -20.90 8.71 -24.72
C ASN A 56 -22.37 8.46 -24.37
N ALA A 57 -23.30 8.67 -25.31
CA ALA A 57 -24.72 8.33 -25.13
C ALA A 57 -24.96 6.82 -24.86
N LEU A 58 -23.98 5.95 -25.08
CA LEU A 58 -24.05 4.54 -24.66
C LEU A 58 -23.80 4.37 -23.15
N ASN A 59 -23.43 5.42 -22.42
CA ASN A 59 -23.38 5.41 -20.96
C ASN A 59 -24.74 5.68 -20.31
N ASP A 60 -25.74 6.15 -21.08
CA ASP A 60 -27.10 6.42 -20.62
C ASP A 60 -27.68 5.20 -19.89
N PHE A 61 -28.37 5.47 -18.79
CA PHE A 61 -28.99 4.44 -17.97
C PHE A 61 -30.31 4.92 -17.37
N GLN A 62 -31.22 3.98 -17.13
CA GLN A 62 -32.41 4.23 -16.34
C GLN A 62 -32.04 4.17 -14.85
N SER A 63 -32.11 5.29 -14.15
CA SER A 63 -31.91 5.33 -12.70
C SER A 63 -33.24 5.16 -11.98
N ILE A 64 -33.33 4.19 -11.08
CA ILE A 64 -34.39 4.04 -10.08
C ILE A 64 -33.76 3.96 -8.67
N GLY A 65 -34.51 4.31 -7.63
CA GLY A 65 -33.98 4.43 -6.27
C GLY A 65 -33.27 5.76 -6.03
N GLN A 66 -32.10 5.73 -5.38
CA GLN A 66 -31.33 6.91 -4.99
C GLN A 66 -30.81 7.68 -6.21
N ARG A 67 -30.79 9.03 -6.10
CA ARG A 67 -30.30 9.92 -7.15
C ARG A 67 -28.81 9.69 -7.41
N ARG A 68 -28.46 9.55 -8.69
CA ARG A 68 -27.08 9.44 -9.18
C ARG A 68 -26.61 10.69 -9.92
N ALA A 69 -25.29 10.85 -10.02
CA ALA A 69 -24.68 11.84 -10.90
C ALA A 69 -25.02 11.55 -12.37
N HIS A 70 -25.09 12.60 -13.19
CA HIS A 70 -25.31 12.42 -14.63
C HIS A 70 -24.08 11.74 -15.24
N HIS A 71 -24.26 10.74 -16.11
CA HIS A 71 -23.12 9.96 -16.62
C HIS A 71 -22.09 10.83 -17.34
N ASP A 72 -22.50 11.86 -18.08
CA ASP A 72 -21.61 12.77 -18.81
C ASP A 72 -20.65 13.55 -17.92
N GLU A 73 -20.95 13.63 -16.61
CA GLU A 73 -20.10 14.32 -15.64
C GLU A 73 -19.08 13.38 -14.98
N VAL A 74 -19.23 12.06 -15.11
CA VAL A 74 -18.47 11.09 -14.30
C VAL A 74 -17.98 9.83 -15.05
N ARG A 75 -18.48 9.58 -16.25
CA ARG A 75 -18.11 8.45 -17.12
C ARG A 75 -17.72 8.93 -18.51
N CYS A 76 -16.73 8.29 -19.09
CA CYS A 76 -16.21 8.62 -20.41
C CYS A 76 -16.04 7.34 -21.23
N ARG A 77 -16.59 7.32 -22.45
CA ARG A 77 -16.29 6.34 -23.50
C ARG A 77 -15.31 6.98 -24.48
N GLY A 78 -14.06 6.59 -24.36
CA GLY A 78 -12.93 7.13 -25.10
C GLY A 78 -11.65 6.52 -24.56
N PHE A 79 -10.55 6.67 -25.30
CA PHE A 79 -9.27 6.11 -24.92
C PHE A 79 -8.84 6.64 -23.54
N GLY A 80 -8.68 5.76 -22.55
CA GLY A 80 -8.36 6.10 -21.15
C GLY A 80 -9.56 6.14 -20.20
N GLY A 81 -10.78 6.11 -20.73
CA GLY A 81 -12.03 6.07 -19.97
C GLY A 81 -12.16 7.19 -18.92
N SER A 82 -12.74 6.89 -17.76
CA SER A 82 -12.94 7.87 -16.67
C SER A 82 -11.66 8.51 -16.12
N SER A 83 -10.46 8.02 -16.45
CA SER A 83 -9.22 8.71 -16.07
C SER A 83 -8.97 10.02 -16.81
N ALA A 84 -9.74 10.30 -17.86
CA ALA A 84 -9.72 11.60 -18.53
C ALA A 84 -10.40 12.72 -17.72
N MET A 85 -11.25 12.39 -16.73
CA MET A 85 -12.12 13.35 -16.05
C MET A 85 -12.09 13.29 -14.51
N TRP A 86 -11.47 12.26 -13.93
CA TRP A 86 -11.35 12.09 -12.48
C TRP A 86 -10.44 13.13 -11.79
N THR A 87 -10.48 13.13 -10.45
CA THR A 87 -9.72 14.07 -9.61
C THR A 87 -8.30 13.61 -9.27
N GLY A 88 -7.95 12.36 -9.58
CA GLY A 88 -6.66 11.77 -9.25
C GLY A 88 -6.47 11.36 -7.78
N ARG A 89 -7.51 11.46 -6.94
CA ARG A 89 -7.42 11.10 -5.52
C ARG A 89 -7.28 9.58 -5.35
N CYS A 90 -6.22 9.16 -4.69
CA CYS A 90 -5.85 7.76 -4.46
C CYS A 90 -5.76 7.48 -2.96
N GLY A 91 -6.17 6.27 -2.55
CA GLY A 91 -6.17 5.78 -1.17
C GLY A 91 -6.18 4.25 -1.14
N MET A 92 -5.90 3.65 0.01
CA MET A 92 -5.84 2.20 0.19
C MET A 92 -7.00 1.72 1.07
N LEU A 93 -7.54 0.54 0.77
CA LEU A 93 -8.53 -0.10 1.64
C LEU A 93 -7.88 -0.49 2.97
N ASP A 94 -8.67 -0.47 4.04
CA ASP A 94 -8.23 -0.93 5.36
C ASP A 94 -8.19 -2.44 5.42
N ALA A 95 -7.35 -3.00 6.31
CA ALA A 95 -7.37 -4.43 6.60
C ALA A 95 -8.78 -4.94 6.99
N ILE A 96 -9.55 -4.15 7.75
CA ILE A 96 -10.92 -4.52 8.14
C ILE A 96 -11.88 -4.67 6.96
N ASP A 97 -11.63 -3.96 5.84
CA ASP A 97 -12.48 -4.02 4.65
C ASP A 97 -12.39 -5.41 3.97
N PHE A 98 -11.27 -6.12 4.15
CA PHE A 98 -11.05 -7.48 3.64
C PHE A 98 -11.61 -8.58 4.55
N HIS A 99 -11.91 -8.29 5.80
CA HIS A 99 -12.32 -9.30 6.78
C HIS A 99 -13.83 -9.50 6.80
N HIS A 100 -14.24 -10.70 7.19
CA HIS A 100 -15.62 -10.95 7.57
C HIS A 100 -15.94 -10.18 8.86
N ARG A 101 -17.00 -9.37 8.82
CA ARG A 101 -17.49 -8.55 9.94
C ARG A 101 -18.85 -9.10 10.38
N PRO A 102 -18.98 -9.65 11.61
CA PRO A 102 -20.24 -10.25 12.07
C PRO A 102 -21.46 -9.33 12.04
N TRP A 103 -21.26 -8.01 12.16
CA TRP A 103 -22.34 -7.01 12.10
C TRP A 103 -22.65 -6.50 10.69
N LEU A 104 -21.82 -6.85 9.70
CA LEU A 104 -22.05 -6.54 8.29
C LEU A 104 -22.12 -7.84 7.48
N PRO A 105 -23.31 -8.45 7.37
CA PRO A 105 -23.49 -9.69 6.64
C PRO A 105 -22.96 -9.58 5.21
N ARG A 106 -22.37 -10.67 4.69
CA ARG A 106 -21.78 -10.76 3.34
C ARG A 106 -20.47 -9.97 3.16
N SER A 107 -19.92 -9.35 4.20
CA SER A 107 -18.55 -8.83 4.17
C SER A 107 -17.50 -9.94 4.15
N GLY A 108 -16.26 -9.57 3.83
CA GLY A 108 -15.14 -10.51 3.69
C GLY A 108 -14.75 -10.70 2.23
N TRP A 109 -13.47 -10.53 1.96
CA TRP A 109 -12.86 -10.82 0.68
C TRP A 109 -12.29 -12.25 0.72
N PRO A 110 -12.32 -13.00 -0.40
CA PRO A 110 -11.63 -14.29 -0.48
C PRO A 110 -10.11 -14.14 -0.67
N ILE A 111 -9.57 -12.94 -0.43
CA ILE A 111 -8.15 -12.63 -0.44
C ILE A 111 -7.81 -11.79 0.80
N GLU A 112 -6.64 -12.05 1.36
CA GLU A 112 -6.12 -11.34 2.52
C GLU A 112 -5.55 -9.96 2.10
N PRO A 113 -5.55 -8.93 2.98
CA PRO A 113 -5.00 -7.61 2.66
C PRO A 113 -3.58 -7.65 2.08
N ARG A 114 -2.73 -8.52 2.65
CA ARG A 114 -1.33 -8.70 2.21
C ARG A 114 -1.20 -9.17 0.77
N ALA A 115 -2.19 -9.90 0.25
CA ALA A 115 -2.19 -10.37 -1.13
C ALA A 115 -2.34 -9.21 -2.13
N LEU A 116 -2.82 -8.04 -1.69
CA LEU A 116 -2.94 -6.84 -2.51
C LEU A 116 -1.81 -5.82 -2.28
N ARG A 117 -1.15 -5.86 -1.11
CA ARG A 117 -0.12 -4.87 -0.71
C ARG A 117 1.01 -4.69 -1.71
N GLN A 118 1.58 -5.79 -2.23
CA GLN A 118 2.65 -5.72 -3.24
C GLN A 118 2.20 -5.05 -4.57
N PHE A 119 0.90 -5.16 -4.88
CA PHE A 119 0.35 -4.58 -6.10
C PHE A 119 0.00 -3.10 -5.94
N TYR A 120 -0.33 -2.63 -4.73
CA TYR A 120 -0.46 -1.20 -4.42
C TYR A 120 0.83 -0.44 -4.72
N HIS A 121 1.99 -1.03 -4.44
CA HIS A 121 3.29 -0.45 -4.77
C HIS A 121 3.50 -0.29 -6.27
N ARG A 122 3.31 -1.37 -7.04
CA ARG A 122 3.42 -1.31 -8.51
C ARG A 122 2.39 -0.38 -9.13
N ALA A 123 1.17 -0.36 -8.61
CA ALA A 123 0.13 0.56 -9.05
C ALA A 123 0.53 2.04 -8.88
N GLY A 124 1.33 2.36 -7.86
CA GLY A 124 1.86 3.70 -7.64
C GLY A 124 2.62 4.27 -8.84
N ALA A 125 3.39 3.44 -9.56
CA ALA A 125 4.13 3.87 -10.75
C ALA A 125 3.21 4.29 -11.91
N TYR A 126 2.12 3.55 -12.12
CA TYR A 126 1.09 3.90 -13.10
C TYR A 126 0.34 5.18 -12.73
N LEU A 127 0.13 5.39 -11.44
CA LEU A 127 -0.63 6.51 -10.89
C LEU A 127 0.22 7.76 -10.63
N GLY A 128 1.54 7.72 -10.87
CA GLY A 128 2.43 8.84 -10.62
C GLY A 128 2.53 9.20 -9.13
N LEU A 129 2.57 8.19 -8.27
CA LEU A 129 2.69 8.31 -6.81
C LEU A 129 4.18 8.21 -6.41
N ALA A 130 4.63 9.02 -5.44
CA ALA A 130 6.05 9.11 -5.07
C ALA A 130 6.58 7.90 -4.27
N ALA A 131 5.69 7.15 -3.62
CA ALA A 131 5.85 5.86 -2.94
C ALA A 131 4.45 5.46 -2.42
N THR A 132 4.28 4.24 -1.89
CA THR A 132 2.99 3.86 -1.29
C THR A 132 2.69 4.70 -0.04
N LEU A 133 1.39 4.91 0.19
CA LEU A 133 0.88 5.75 1.28
C LEU A 133 1.32 5.27 2.66
N ASP A 134 1.53 3.96 2.85
CA ASP A 134 2.02 3.33 4.07
C ASP A 134 3.55 3.43 4.25
N ASP A 135 4.31 3.31 3.15
CA ASP A 135 5.76 3.18 3.20
C ASP A 135 6.51 4.49 2.93
N SER A 136 5.82 5.56 2.51
CA SER A 136 6.49 6.84 2.25
C SER A 136 6.83 7.55 3.57
N GLN A 137 8.14 7.74 3.81
CA GLN A 137 8.64 8.62 4.88
C GLN A 137 8.00 10.03 4.80
N ALA A 138 7.60 10.46 3.60
CA ALA A 138 6.83 11.67 3.37
C ALA A 138 5.43 11.64 4.00
N ALA A 139 4.63 10.59 3.78
CA ALA A 139 3.31 10.43 4.43
C ALA A 139 3.44 10.33 5.95
N GLN A 140 4.43 9.61 6.44
CA GLN A 140 4.71 9.52 7.88
C GLN A 140 5.08 10.89 8.46
N SER A 141 5.98 11.63 7.81
CA SER A 141 6.36 12.99 8.25
C SER A 141 5.22 14.02 8.21
N LEU A 142 4.18 13.80 7.39
CA LEU A 142 2.99 14.65 7.38
C LEU A 142 2.17 14.50 8.65
N PHE A 143 2.25 13.33 9.29
CA PHE A 143 1.66 13.09 10.60
C PHE A 143 2.57 13.55 11.74
N ASP A 144 3.88 13.56 11.54
CA ASP A 144 4.87 13.95 12.56
C ASP A 144 4.99 15.47 12.77
N ALA A 145 4.44 16.29 11.86
CA ALA A 145 4.79 17.71 11.77
C ALA A 145 4.27 18.64 12.89
N ASP A 146 3.52 18.16 13.89
CA ASP A 146 3.20 18.90 15.14
C ASP A 146 2.31 18.02 16.05
N ASP A 147 2.88 17.26 16.99
CA ASP A 147 2.28 16.52 18.12
C ASP A 147 1.06 15.58 17.84
N SER A 148 0.93 14.54 18.69
CA SER A 148 -0.14 13.51 18.76
C SER A 148 -1.50 13.90 18.15
N PRO A 149 -2.26 12.95 17.56
CA PRO A 149 -3.59 13.23 17.01
C PRO A 149 -4.40 14.02 18.05
N PRO A 150 -4.92 15.22 17.69
CA PRO A 150 -5.63 16.02 18.68
C PRO A 150 -6.95 15.36 19.07
N TRP A 151 -7.42 14.40 18.26
CA TRP A 151 -8.61 13.60 18.54
C TRP A 151 -8.27 12.32 19.31
N ASP A 152 -9.25 11.83 20.06
CA ASP A 152 -9.23 10.52 20.70
C ASP A 152 -9.01 9.40 19.66
N THR A 153 -7.88 8.71 19.78
CA THR A 153 -7.49 7.62 18.87
C THR A 153 -8.32 6.36 19.07
N ALA A 154 -9.04 6.23 20.18
CA ALA A 154 -10.05 5.20 20.34
C ALA A 154 -11.25 5.47 19.42
N LEU A 155 -11.58 6.73 19.14
CA LEU A 155 -12.67 7.12 18.25
C LEU A 155 -12.23 7.19 16.79
N PHE A 156 -11.09 7.81 16.52
CA PHE A 156 -10.66 8.15 15.17
C PHE A 156 -9.24 7.64 14.85
N SER A 157 -9.10 7.06 13.66
CA SER A 157 -7.81 6.77 13.05
C SER A 157 -7.51 7.80 11.97
N ASN A 158 -6.23 8.12 11.74
CA ASN A 158 -5.84 9.05 10.70
C ASN A 158 -5.96 8.40 9.32
N GLU A 159 -6.25 9.22 8.31
CA GLU A 159 -6.27 8.77 6.92
C GLU A 159 -5.48 9.70 6.00
N VAL A 160 -4.96 9.14 4.91
CA VAL A 160 -4.25 9.89 3.86
C VAL A 160 -4.78 9.55 2.50
N TRP A 161 -5.03 10.61 1.73
CA TRP A 161 -5.08 10.51 0.28
C TRP A 161 -3.84 11.12 -0.34
N GLN A 162 -3.39 10.50 -1.43
CA GLN A 162 -2.40 11.06 -2.33
C GLN A 162 -3.07 11.39 -3.66
N TYR A 163 -2.65 12.46 -4.33
CA TYR A 163 -3.15 12.79 -5.66
C TYR A 163 -2.16 12.33 -6.72
N SER A 164 -2.67 11.66 -7.75
CA SER A 164 -1.94 11.21 -8.93
C SER A 164 -1.27 12.37 -9.64
N ASN A 165 -0.07 12.16 -10.19
CA ASN A 165 0.67 13.17 -10.95
C ASN A 165 0.92 12.71 -12.39
N GLY A 166 0.30 13.37 -13.38
CA GLY A 166 0.53 13.08 -14.80
C GLY A 166 1.87 13.62 -15.31
N GLU A 167 2.55 12.86 -16.18
CA GLU A 167 3.75 13.32 -16.89
C GLU A 167 3.40 14.04 -18.21
N ASN A 168 4.12 15.15 -18.43
CA ASN A 168 4.23 16.02 -19.60
C ASN A 168 3.22 17.19 -19.83
N GLU A 169 3.87 18.36 -19.91
CA GLU A 169 3.52 19.64 -20.54
C GLU A 169 2.21 20.33 -20.14
N GLY A 170 2.28 21.05 -19.01
CA GLY A 170 1.31 22.08 -18.66
C GLY A 170 1.92 23.11 -17.73
N GLY A 171 2.72 24.02 -18.29
CA GLY A 171 3.09 25.24 -17.56
C GLY A 171 1.84 26.07 -17.30
N SER A 172 1.39 26.14 -16.05
CA SER A 172 0.62 27.27 -15.51
C SER A 172 0.46 27.08 -14.00
N LEU A 173 0.76 28.11 -13.21
CA LEU A 173 0.74 28.18 -11.74
C LEU A 173 1.82 27.42 -10.94
N ILE A 174 2.04 26.11 -11.11
CA ILE A 174 2.99 25.37 -10.23
C ILE A 174 4.47 25.74 -10.49
N ARG A 175 4.86 26.01 -11.74
CA ARG A 175 6.18 26.61 -12.06
C ARG A 175 6.28 28.08 -11.58
N GLN A 176 5.17 28.81 -11.52
CA GLN A 176 5.16 30.17 -10.96
C GLN A 176 5.34 30.15 -9.43
N LEU A 177 4.86 29.10 -8.75
CA LEU A 177 5.16 28.84 -7.34
C LEU A 177 6.57 28.28 -7.14
N ALA A 178 7.16 27.59 -8.13
CA ALA A 178 8.56 27.14 -8.10
C ALA A 178 9.58 28.30 -8.20
N ALA A 179 9.20 29.43 -8.80
CA ALA A 179 10.00 30.65 -8.80
C ALA A 179 9.93 31.44 -7.48
N ALA A 180 9.20 30.94 -6.47
CA ALA A 180 9.27 31.43 -5.11
C ALA A 180 10.33 30.63 -4.35
N ASP A 181 11.58 31.11 -4.38
CA ASP A 181 12.71 30.57 -3.61
C ASP A 181 12.29 30.16 -2.19
N VAL A 182 12.10 28.85 -1.99
CA VAL A 182 12.30 28.21 -0.69
C VAL A 182 13.79 27.93 -0.66
N THR A 183 14.55 28.95 -0.30
CA THR A 183 15.97 28.79 -0.03
C THR A 183 16.10 27.96 1.24
N GLU A 184 16.62 26.75 1.06
CA GLU A 184 17.01 25.74 2.05
C GLU A 184 15.88 24.79 2.54
N ALA A 185 16.08 23.50 2.25
CA ALA A 185 15.32 22.29 2.65
C ALA A 185 14.10 21.85 1.82
N SER A 186 14.08 20.57 1.45
CA SER A 186 12.88 19.73 1.24
C SER A 186 11.81 20.07 2.30
N GLY A 187 10.60 20.49 1.88
CA GLY A 187 9.64 21.06 2.82
C GLY A 187 8.18 20.96 2.37
N ILE A 188 7.29 20.81 3.37
CA ILE A 188 5.83 20.65 3.25
C ILE A 188 5.13 22.03 3.21
N GLY A 189 4.09 22.21 2.38
CA GLY A 189 3.28 23.45 2.36
C GLY A 189 1.76 23.23 2.19
N ILE A 190 0.93 24.19 2.62
CA ILE A 190 -0.55 24.12 2.63
C ILE A 190 -1.16 24.74 1.37
N LEU A 191 -2.12 24.06 0.72
CA LEU A 191 -2.79 24.52 -0.51
C LEU A 191 -4.17 25.16 -0.26
N GLN A 192 -4.61 26.02 -1.21
CA GLN A 192 -6.02 26.40 -1.42
C GLN A 192 -6.68 25.30 -2.27
N HIS A 193 -7.87 24.79 -1.93
CA HIS A 193 -8.66 24.04 -2.91
C HIS A 193 -9.32 25.07 -3.86
N SER A 194 -9.03 25.06 -5.15
CA SER A 194 -9.46 24.08 -6.16
C SER A 194 -8.38 23.71 -7.21
N GLY A 195 -7.09 23.87 -6.89
CA GLY A 195 -5.98 23.81 -7.84
C GLY A 195 -5.69 22.42 -8.42
N ARG A 196 -6.29 22.12 -9.59
CA ARG A 196 -6.01 20.92 -10.40
C ARG A 196 -4.50 20.75 -10.63
N THR A 197 -3.91 19.69 -10.07
CA THR A 197 -2.88 18.95 -10.80
C THR A 197 -3.59 18.21 -11.92
N LYS A 198 -2.98 18.13 -13.11
CA LYS A 198 -3.52 17.26 -14.15
C LYS A 198 -3.38 15.83 -13.62
N ALA A 199 -4.49 15.22 -13.22
CA ALA A 199 -4.52 13.83 -12.79
C ALA A 199 -3.99 12.94 -13.92
N VAL A 200 -3.49 11.76 -13.58
CA VAL A 200 -3.01 10.82 -14.60
C VAL A 200 -4.18 10.46 -15.52
N ASN A 201 -4.06 10.81 -16.80
CA ASN A 201 -4.84 10.21 -17.86
C ASN A 201 -4.07 8.97 -18.35
N PHE A 202 -4.66 7.79 -18.18
CA PHE A 202 -3.98 6.53 -18.53
C PHE A 202 -3.74 6.40 -20.03
N ALA A 203 -4.61 6.96 -20.87
CA ALA A 203 -4.37 6.99 -22.31
C ALA A 203 -3.12 7.78 -22.64
N GLU A 204 -2.95 8.97 -22.07
CA GLU A 204 -1.75 9.80 -22.29
C GLU A 204 -0.50 9.10 -21.73
N ARG A 205 -0.57 8.61 -20.49
CA ARG A 205 0.54 7.99 -19.76
C ARG A 205 1.08 6.75 -20.47
N LEU A 206 0.19 5.91 -20.97
CA LEU A 206 0.53 4.61 -21.57
C LEU A 206 0.55 4.63 -23.09
N ARG A 207 0.28 5.80 -23.72
CA ARG A 207 0.20 5.91 -25.18
C ARG A 207 1.45 5.37 -25.87
N GLN A 208 2.61 5.91 -25.52
CA GLN A 208 3.87 5.56 -26.18
C GLN A 208 4.24 4.08 -26.05
N PRO A 209 4.28 3.47 -24.84
CA PRO A 209 4.61 2.05 -24.73
C PRO A 209 3.61 1.16 -25.48
N LEU A 210 2.30 1.47 -25.43
CA LEU A 210 1.29 0.73 -26.17
C LEU A 210 1.42 0.92 -27.69
N LEU A 211 1.73 2.13 -28.16
CA LEU A 211 1.93 2.45 -29.58
C LEU A 211 3.15 1.74 -30.20
N GLN A 212 4.18 1.52 -29.39
CA GLN A 212 5.42 0.85 -29.80
C GLN A 212 5.33 -0.67 -29.72
N SER A 213 4.35 -1.20 -28.99
CA SER A 213 4.17 -2.64 -28.84
C SER A 213 3.70 -3.30 -30.15
N SER A 214 4.31 -4.43 -30.49
CA SER A 214 3.79 -5.34 -31.51
C SER A 214 2.74 -6.32 -30.98
N ASP A 215 2.54 -6.37 -29.67
CA ASP A 215 1.72 -7.37 -28.99
C ASP A 215 0.30 -6.90 -28.71
N ILE A 216 0.10 -5.59 -28.67
CA ILE A 216 -1.19 -4.98 -28.32
C ILE A 216 -1.77 -4.32 -29.57
N ASP A 217 -3.02 -4.62 -29.90
CA ASP A 217 -3.84 -3.87 -30.85
C ASP A 217 -4.98 -3.20 -30.08
N ILE A 218 -5.11 -1.89 -30.18
CA ILE A 218 -6.21 -1.12 -29.58
C ILE A 218 -7.17 -0.72 -30.70
N PHE A 219 -8.43 -1.15 -30.59
CA PHE A 219 -9.49 -0.85 -31.54
C PHE A 219 -10.44 0.18 -30.92
N LEU A 220 -10.46 1.38 -31.51
CA LEU A 220 -11.39 2.45 -31.19
C LEU A 220 -12.70 2.28 -31.96
N HIS A 221 -13.77 2.88 -31.45
CA HIS A 221 -15.13 2.74 -32.00
C HIS A 221 -15.60 1.28 -32.09
N ALA A 222 -15.12 0.45 -31.17
CA ALA A 222 -15.35 -0.98 -31.05
C ALA A 222 -16.27 -1.26 -29.86
N THR A 223 -17.59 -1.11 -30.05
CA THR A 223 -18.56 -1.32 -28.97
C THR A 223 -18.88 -2.81 -28.82
N ALA A 224 -18.46 -3.42 -27.71
CA ALA A 224 -18.81 -4.81 -27.41
C ALA A 224 -20.31 -4.97 -27.15
N MET A 225 -20.94 -5.88 -27.91
CA MET A 225 -22.37 -6.12 -27.92
C MET A 225 -22.76 -7.38 -27.15
N GLU A 226 -22.01 -8.45 -27.34
CA GLU A 226 -22.27 -9.75 -26.73
C GLU A 226 -20.97 -10.56 -26.62
N ILE A 227 -20.84 -11.29 -25.52
CA ILE A 227 -19.81 -12.30 -25.33
C ILE A 227 -20.41 -13.66 -25.63
N GLU A 228 -19.78 -14.38 -26.54
CA GLU A 228 -20.24 -15.66 -27.02
C GLU A 228 -19.35 -16.78 -26.55
N THR A 229 -19.97 -17.93 -26.35
CA THR A 229 -19.31 -19.16 -25.91
C THR A 229 -19.23 -20.18 -27.04
N ARG A 230 -18.51 -21.27 -26.77
CA ARG A 230 -18.64 -22.50 -27.54
C ARG A 230 -20.04 -23.11 -27.34
N PRO A 231 -20.44 -24.09 -28.17
CA PRO A 231 -21.71 -24.79 -28.00
C PRO A 231 -21.92 -25.45 -26.63
N ASP A 232 -20.87 -25.62 -25.82
CA ASP A 232 -20.93 -26.10 -24.44
C ASP A 232 -21.57 -25.10 -23.46
N GLY A 233 -21.73 -23.83 -23.86
CA GLY A 233 -22.24 -22.75 -23.02
C GLY A 233 -21.28 -22.31 -21.91
N ARG A 234 -20.09 -22.93 -21.79
CA ARG A 234 -19.19 -22.82 -20.64
C ARG A 234 -17.81 -22.31 -20.99
N THR A 235 -17.44 -22.23 -22.26
CA THR A 235 -16.13 -21.73 -22.68
C THR A 235 -16.31 -20.46 -23.51
N ALA A 236 -15.78 -19.32 -23.05
CA ALA A 236 -15.77 -18.09 -23.83
C ALA A 236 -14.98 -18.26 -25.14
N ARG A 237 -15.45 -17.63 -26.22
CA ARG A 237 -14.91 -17.83 -27.57
C ARG A 237 -14.74 -16.54 -28.37
N SER A 238 -15.71 -15.64 -28.28
CA SER A 238 -15.70 -14.42 -29.09
C SER A 238 -16.47 -13.29 -28.45
N VAL A 239 -16.20 -12.08 -28.95
CA VAL A 239 -16.97 -10.88 -28.69
C VAL A 239 -17.57 -10.41 -30.01
N LEU A 240 -18.89 -10.23 -30.05
CA LEU A 240 -19.56 -9.51 -31.12
C LEU A 240 -19.40 -8.01 -30.85
N VAL A 241 -18.90 -7.27 -31.83
CA VAL A 241 -18.59 -5.85 -31.70
C VAL A 241 -19.33 -5.06 -32.77
N ALA A 242 -20.00 -3.97 -32.39
CA ALA A 242 -20.65 -3.05 -33.31
C ALA A 242 -19.75 -1.83 -33.59
N ARG A 243 -19.73 -1.43 -34.87
CA ARG A 243 -19.23 -0.14 -35.32
C ARG A 243 -20.29 0.94 -35.11
N PRO A 244 -19.91 2.24 -35.16
CA PRO A 244 -20.88 3.33 -35.02
C PRO A 244 -21.99 3.38 -36.07
N ASP A 245 -21.81 2.75 -37.23
CA ASP A 245 -22.86 2.63 -38.26
C ASP A 245 -23.85 1.47 -37.99
N GLY A 246 -23.66 0.71 -36.91
CA GLY A 246 -24.47 -0.45 -36.55
C GLY A 246 -24.05 -1.77 -37.20
N THR A 247 -23.07 -1.76 -38.11
CA THR A 247 -22.51 -3.00 -38.65
C THR A 247 -21.71 -3.74 -37.58
N THR A 248 -21.65 -5.07 -37.67
CA THR A 248 -21.00 -5.90 -36.66
C THR A 248 -19.78 -6.65 -37.23
N VAL A 249 -18.83 -6.91 -36.34
CA VAL A 249 -17.59 -7.65 -36.57
C VAL A 249 -17.33 -8.55 -35.37
N ARG A 250 -16.66 -9.69 -35.56
CA ARG A 250 -16.42 -10.66 -34.49
C ARG A 250 -14.94 -10.73 -34.13
N PHE A 251 -14.63 -10.60 -32.84
CA PHE A 251 -13.28 -10.79 -32.30
C PHE A 251 -13.21 -12.13 -31.59
N HIS A 252 -12.27 -12.97 -31.98
CA HIS A 252 -12.08 -14.31 -31.43
C HIS A 252 -10.88 -14.34 -30.47
N ALA A 253 -11.06 -14.94 -29.29
CA ALA A 253 -9.98 -15.19 -28.35
C ALA A 253 -10.32 -16.33 -27.39
N ARG A 254 -9.27 -16.92 -26.79
CA ARG A 254 -9.41 -17.94 -25.74
C ARG A 254 -9.65 -17.34 -24.36
N THR A 255 -9.20 -16.11 -24.16
CA THR A 255 -9.37 -15.36 -22.92
C THR A 255 -10.02 -14.02 -23.21
N ILE A 256 -11.07 -13.67 -22.48
CA ILE A 256 -11.81 -12.42 -22.59
C ILE A 256 -11.89 -11.80 -21.20
N ILE A 257 -11.53 -10.52 -21.09
CA ILE A 257 -11.57 -9.76 -19.84
C ILE A 257 -12.50 -8.56 -20.01
N LEU A 258 -13.52 -8.46 -19.17
CA LEU A 258 -14.35 -7.26 -19.10
C LEU A 258 -13.70 -6.23 -18.17
N ALA A 259 -13.37 -5.05 -18.70
CA ALA A 259 -12.75 -3.94 -17.99
C ALA A 259 -13.55 -2.63 -18.19
N CYS A 260 -14.87 -2.73 -18.28
CA CYS A 260 -15.79 -1.65 -18.61
C CYS A 260 -16.31 -0.86 -17.38
N GLY A 261 -15.82 -1.20 -16.18
CA GLY A 261 -16.18 -0.52 -14.92
C GLY A 261 -17.42 -1.09 -14.23
N GLY A 262 -17.83 -0.42 -13.14
CA GLY A 262 -18.84 -0.90 -12.19
C GLY A 262 -20.23 -1.21 -12.77
N ILE A 263 -20.62 -0.59 -13.89
CA ILE A 263 -21.97 -0.73 -14.46
C ILE A 263 -21.95 -1.61 -15.72
N GLU A 264 -21.08 -1.29 -16.69
CA GLU A 264 -21.06 -1.95 -17.99
C GLU A 264 -20.60 -3.41 -17.93
N ASN A 265 -19.73 -3.76 -16.97
CA ASN A 265 -19.35 -5.17 -16.78
C ASN A 265 -20.60 -6.03 -16.51
N ALA A 266 -21.45 -5.61 -15.57
CA ALA A 266 -22.70 -6.30 -15.25
C ALA A 266 -23.71 -6.23 -16.41
N ARG A 267 -23.91 -5.06 -17.02
CA ARG A 267 -24.85 -4.90 -18.14
C ARG A 267 -24.47 -5.81 -19.32
N LEU A 268 -23.20 -5.84 -19.71
CA LEU A 268 -22.73 -6.66 -20.85
C LEU A 268 -22.91 -8.15 -20.58
N LEU A 269 -22.62 -8.63 -19.37
CA LEU A 269 -22.88 -10.02 -18.97
C LEU A 269 -24.38 -10.35 -19.03
N LEU A 270 -25.25 -9.48 -18.49
CA LEU A 270 -26.70 -9.67 -18.52
C LEU A 270 -27.29 -9.62 -19.94
N ALA A 271 -26.70 -8.81 -20.82
CA ALA A 271 -27.09 -8.68 -22.23
C ALA A 271 -26.57 -9.83 -23.10
N SER A 272 -25.50 -10.51 -22.67
CA SER A 272 -24.94 -11.67 -23.39
C SER A 272 -25.77 -12.92 -23.10
N ARG A 273 -26.75 -13.22 -23.96
CA ARG A 273 -27.83 -14.17 -23.67
C ARG A 273 -27.85 -15.41 -24.57
N SER A 274 -27.03 -15.46 -25.62
CA SER A 274 -27.04 -16.58 -26.57
C SER A 274 -26.78 -17.94 -25.91
N ALA A 275 -25.91 -17.99 -24.89
CA ALA A 275 -25.60 -19.20 -24.14
C ALA A 275 -26.47 -19.42 -22.90
N ASN A 276 -26.91 -18.32 -22.27
CA ASN A 276 -27.71 -18.35 -21.05
C ASN A 276 -28.78 -17.25 -21.11
N PRO A 277 -30.09 -17.58 -21.14
CA PRO A 277 -31.15 -16.59 -21.25
C PRO A 277 -31.20 -15.62 -20.06
N LYS A 278 -30.62 -15.97 -18.91
CA LYS A 278 -30.50 -15.10 -17.72
C LYS A 278 -29.29 -14.15 -17.76
N GLY A 279 -28.44 -14.25 -18.79
CA GLY A 279 -27.15 -13.57 -18.89
C GLY A 279 -25.98 -14.51 -18.61
N LEU A 280 -24.84 -14.26 -19.26
CA LEU A 280 -23.65 -15.08 -19.16
C LEU A 280 -23.05 -15.03 -17.75
N GLY A 281 -22.76 -16.19 -17.17
CA GLY A 281 -22.27 -16.32 -15.79
C GLY A 281 -23.32 -16.02 -14.70
N ASN A 282 -24.60 -15.87 -15.06
CA ASN A 282 -25.66 -15.46 -14.13
C ASN A 282 -26.57 -16.61 -13.66
N ASP A 283 -26.05 -17.83 -13.56
CA ASP A 283 -26.84 -19.01 -13.15
C ASP A 283 -27.39 -18.89 -11.72
N ALA A 284 -26.59 -18.30 -10.82
CA ALA A 284 -26.94 -18.04 -9.42
C ALA A 284 -27.62 -16.68 -9.20
N ASP A 285 -28.02 -15.97 -10.27
CA ASP A 285 -28.59 -14.61 -10.22
C ASP A 285 -27.76 -13.60 -9.41
N GLN A 286 -26.42 -13.66 -9.51
CA GLN A 286 -25.53 -12.73 -8.79
C GLN A 286 -25.08 -11.55 -9.65
N VAL A 287 -25.15 -11.63 -10.99
CA VAL A 287 -24.71 -10.55 -11.87
C VAL A 287 -25.59 -9.32 -11.68
N GLY A 288 -24.93 -8.19 -11.44
CA GLY A 288 -25.55 -6.90 -11.20
C GLY A 288 -25.94 -6.65 -9.76
N ARG A 289 -26.04 -7.67 -8.89
CA ARG A 289 -26.42 -7.50 -7.47
C ARG A 289 -25.37 -6.74 -6.67
N TYR A 290 -25.78 -6.21 -5.53
CA TYR A 290 -24.93 -5.49 -4.59
C TYR A 290 -24.28 -4.25 -5.21
N LEU A 291 -24.99 -3.53 -6.08
CA LEU A 291 -24.54 -2.24 -6.59
C LEU A 291 -24.30 -1.30 -5.41
N THR A 292 -23.04 -0.92 -5.22
CA THR A 292 -22.65 0.06 -4.21
C THR A 292 -22.06 1.29 -4.87
N ASP A 293 -22.18 2.44 -4.22
CA ASP A 293 -21.43 3.66 -4.54
C ASP A 293 -21.00 4.34 -3.24
N HIS A 294 -19.99 5.21 -3.32
CA HIS A 294 -19.66 6.09 -2.20
C HIS A 294 -20.51 7.34 -2.28
N HIS A 295 -21.10 7.71 -1.16
CA HIS A 295 -21.81 8.97 -1.02
C HIS A 295 -21.02 9.93 -0.15
N PHE A 296 -21.07 11.22 -0.51
CA PHE A 296 -20.58 12.30 0.31
C PHE A 296 -21.76 12.97 1.00
N THR A 297 -21.70 13.09 2.32
CA THR A 297 -22.65 13.87 3.12
C THR A 297 -21.92 14.95 3.88
N GLU A 298 -22.46 16.16 3.90
CA GLU A 298 -21.94 17.20 4.77
C GLU A 298 -22.19 16.82 6.22
N ILE A 299 -21.19 16.98 7.08
CA ILE A 299 -21.35 16.83 8.54
C ILE A 299 -21.18 18.16 9.27
N GLY A 300 -20.61 19.18 8.62
CA GLY A 300 -20.56 20.52 9.15
C GLY A 300 -19.82 21.50 8.23
N ARG A 301 -19.96 22.80 8.50
CA ARG A 301 -19.26 23.85 7.75
C ARG A 301 -18.79 25.01 8.59
N PHE A 302 -17.73 25.66 8.14
CA PHE A 302 -17.21 26.91 8.68
C PHE A 302 -17.29 28.02 7.64
N GLU A 303 -17.89 29.15 8.01
CA GLU A 303 -17.82 30.37 7.20
C GLU A 303 -16.55 31.16 7.51
N GLY A 304 -15.92 31.67 6.45
CA GLY A 304 -14.69 32.45 6.54
C GLY A 304 -13.49 31.64 7.07
N PRO A 305 -12.53 32.29 7.74
CA PRO A 305 -11.27 31.66 8.16
C PRO A 305 -11.36 30.80 9.44
N LYS A 306 -12.57 30.48 9.93
CA LYS A 306 -12.80 29.65 11.14
C LYS A 306 -12.33 28.21 10.97
N GLY A 307 -12.32 27.43 12.06
CA GLY A 307 -11.97 26.01 12.02
C GLY A 307 -10.46 25.78 11.82
N ALA A 308 -9.62 26.70 12.31
CA ALA A 308 -8.18 26.69 12.06
C ALA A 308 -7.49 25.36 12.44
N MET A 309 -7.93 24.72 13.53
CA MET A 309 -7.39 23.41 13.94
C MET A 309 -7.73 22.34 12.90
N VAL A 310 -9.00 22.20 12.50
CA VAL A 310 -9.42 21.23 11.47
C VAL A 310 -8.67 21.50 10.18
N ARG A 311 -8.53 22.77 9.80
CA ARG A 311 -7.79 23.21 8.59
C ARG A 311 -6.31 22.84 8.61
N ARG A 312 -5.67 22.93 9.77
CA ARG A 312 -4.29 22.49 9.99
C ARG A 312 -4.14 20.97 10.03
N ARG A 313 -5.18 20.24 10.39
CA ARG A 313 -5.10 18.78 10.55
C ARG A 313 -5.55 18.01 9.33
N LEU A 314 -6.68 18.37 8.71
CA LEU A 314 -7.29 17.65 7.59
C LEU A 314 -6.94 18.25 6.21
N GLY A 315 -6.07 19.26 6.18
CA GLY A 315 -5.87 20.10 4.99
C GLY A 315 -4.92 19.48 3.99
N SER A 316 -5.07 19.85 2.73
CA SER A 316 -4.14 19.40 1.69
C SER A 316 -2.76 19.99 1.91
N ARG A 317 -1.74 19.16 1.72
CA ARG A 317 -0.32 19.46 1.85
C ARG A 317 0.37 19.07 0.56
N TRP A 318 1.31 19.88 0.09
CA TRP A 318 2.25 19.43 -0.93
C TRP A 318 3.58 19.08 -0.26
N HIS A 319 4.26 18.08 -0.82
CA HIS A 319 5.61 17.68 -0.49
C HIS A 319 6.43 17.74 -1.78
N ALA A 320 7.60 18.40 -1.74
CA ALA A 320 8.51 18.45 -2.89
C ALA A 320 9.76 17.62 -2.59
N ASP A 321 10.01 16.64 -3.46
CA ASP A 321 11.27 15.92 -3.57
C ASP A 321 12.09 16.51 -4.73
N ALA A 322 13.35 16.08 -4.89
CA ALA A 322 14.30 16.59 -5.90
C ALA A 322 13.70 16.63 -7.31
N ASP A 323 12.86 15.64 -7.67
CA ASP A 323 12.31 15.46 -9.01
C ASP A 323 10.77 15.51 -9.10
N THR A 324 10.04 15.49 -7.97
CA THR A 324 8.56 15.40 -7.97
C THR A 324 7.88 16.28 -6.92
N ARG A 325 6.63 16.68 -7.20
CA ARG A 325 5.74 17.37 -6.24
C ARG A 325 4.49 16.57 -6.05
N THR A 326 4.28 16.09 -4.82
CA THR A 326 3.15 15.25 -4.46
C THR A 326 2.19 16.00 -3.56
N ILE A 327 0.89 15.86 -3.81
CA ILE A 327 -0.15 16.42 -2.95
C ILE A 327 -0.75 15.30 -2.11
N TYR A 328 -0.86 15.55 -0.82
CA TYR A 328 -1.54 14.72 0.14
C TYR A 328 -2.73 15.48 0.73
N GLN A 329 -3.81 14.78 1.05
CA GLN A 329 -4.90 15.30 1.88
C GLN A 329 -5.04 14.41 3.08
N MET A 330 -5.15 15.03 4.25
CA MET A 330 -5.36 14.33 5.51
C MET A 330 -6.84 14.14 5.77
N GLY A 331 -7.19 13.02 6.38
CA GLY A 331 -8.52 12.70 6.86
C GLY A 331 -8.45 12.06 8.23
N ILE A 332 -9.63 11.75 8.73
CA ILE A 332 -9.82 10.83 9.84
C ILE A 332 -10.91 9.85 9.49
N ARG A 333 -10.93 8.69 10.13
CA ARG A 333 -11.98 7.70 9.98
C ARG A 333 -12.37 7.11 11.31
N SER A 334 -13.54 6.50 11.38
CA SER A 334 -13.93 5.70 12.54
C SER A 334 -12.90 4.62 12.80
N SER A 335 -12.45 4.48 14.04
CA SER A 335 -11.50 3.44 14.39
C SER A 335 -12.12 2.03 14.16
N PRO A 336 -11.33 1.01 13.82
CA PRO A 336 -11.81 -0.37 13.72
C PRO A 336 -12.41 -0.91 15.03
N ALA A 337 -12.08 -0.30 16.17
CA ALA A 337 -12.63 -0.67 17.47
C ALA A 337 -14.07 -0.17 17.62
N ILE A 338 -14.33 1.10 17.29
CA ILE A 338 -15.69 1.67 17.36
C ILE A 338 -16.62 1.06 16.31
N GLN A 339 -16.10 0.76 15.12
CA GLN A 339 -16.86 0.03 14.11
C GLN A 339 -17.37 -1.31 14.66
N ARG A 340 -16.50 -2.07 15.35
CA ARG A 340 -16.84 -3.34 15.99
C ARG A 340 -17.83 -3.19 17.14
N GLU A 341 -17.54 -2.27 18.06
CA GLU A 341 -18.33 -2.06 19.28
C GLU A 341 -19.77 -1.65 18.96
N ARG A 342 -19.94 -0.73 18.02
CA ARG A 342 -21.24 -0.12 17.70
C ARG A 342 -21.90 -0.72 16.45
N GLY A 343 -21.25 -1.69 15.81
CA GLY A 343 -21.73 -2.31 14.58
C GLY A 343 -21.88 -1.32 13.42
N LEU A 344 -20.91 -0.41 13.25
CA LEU A 344 -20.94 0.64 12.23
C LEU A 344 -20.19 0.22 10.95
N LEU A 345 -20.51 0.89 9.85
CA LEU A 345 -19.77 0.83 8.59
C LEU A 345 -18.46 1.63 8.70
N ASN A 346 -17.53 1.38 7.79
CA ASN A 346 -16.33 2.21 7.70
C ASN A 346 -16.70 3.61 7.17
N ALA A 347 -16.07 4.66 7.68
CA ALA A 347 -16.43 6.03 7.31
C ALA A 347 -15.27 6.99 7.52
N THR A 348 -15.03 7.85 6.53
CA THR A 348 -14.01 8.90 6.58
C THR A 348 -14.60 10.29 6.64
N ILE A 349 -13.94 11.17 7.39
CA ILE A 349 -14.13 12.60 7.38
C ILE A 349 -12.96 13.24 6.65
N HIS A 350 -13.27 14.10 5.70
CA HIS A 350 -12.30 14.99 5.06
C HIS A 350 -12.92 16.38 4.89
N MET A 351 -12.12 17.35 4.45
CA MET A 351 -12.62 18.70 4.25
C MET A 351 -12.24 19.29 2.90
N THR A 352 -13.07 20.22 2.45
CA THR A 352 -12.88 20.97 1.21
C THR A 352 -13.02 22.46 1.50
N GLU A 353 -12.02 23.25 1.09
CA GLU A 353 -12.09 24.72 1.18
C GLU A 353 -12.62 25.30 -0.14
N PHE A 354 -13.53 26.27 -0.07
CA PHE A 354 -14.09 27.00 -1.20
C PHE A 354 -13.89 28.51 -1.03
N GLY A 355 -13.55 29.17 -2.14
CA GLY A 355 -13.23 30.59 -2.16
C GLY A 355 -11.98 30.92 -1.33
N GLY A 356 -11.35 32.06 -1.58
CA GLY A 356 -10.28 32.54 -0.70
C GLY A 356 -9.11 33.22 -1.39
N GLN A 357 -8.51 34.15 -0.66
CA GLN A 357 -7.33 34.88 -1.08
C GLN A 357 -6.07 34.19 -0.52
N PRO A 358 -4.94 34.16 -1.25
CA PRO A 358 -3.68 33.63 -0.74
C PRO A 358 -3.31 34.29 0.59
N ASN A 359 -2.60 33.56 1.47
CA ASN A 359 -2.18 34.12 2.74
C ASN A 359 -1.36 35.42 2.52
N ALA A 360 -1.50 36.39 3.43
CA ALA A 360 -0.95 37.74 3.23
C ALA A 360 0.56 37.76 2.98
N LEU A 361 1.29 36.80 3.55
CA LEU A 361 2.74 36.65 3.35
C LEU A 361 3.08 36.20 1.92
N SER A 362 2.31 35.25 1.36
CA SER A 362 2.45 34.78 -0.02
C SER A 362 2.10 35.85 -1.05
N THR A 363 1.08 36.68 -0.77
CA THR A 363 0.71 37.84 -1.59
C THR A 363 1.80 38.91 -1.57
N LEU A 364 2.37 39.22 -0.40
CA LEU A 364 3.48 40.16 -0.27
C LEU A 364 4.75 39.68 -0.99
N ALA A 365 5.12 38.40 -0.82
CA ALA A 365 6.27 37.81 -1.50
C ALA A 365 6.11 37.84 -3.03
N SER A 366 4.90 37.57 -3.53
CA SER A 366 4.58 37.64 -4.96
C SER A 366 4.62 39.08 -5.50
N ALA A 367 4.15 40.06 -4.71
CA ALA A 367 4.24 41.47 -5.06
C ALA A 367 5.69 41.95 -5.19
N VAL A 368 6.55 41.62 -4.22
CA VAL A 368 7.98 41.98 -4.24
C VAL A 368 8.71 41.38 -5.46
N ARG A 369 8.30 40.19 -5.91
CA ARG A 369 8.83 39.57 -7.14
C ARG A 369 8.31 40.25 -8.41
N GLY A 370 7.03 40.62 -8.47
CA GLY A 370 6.46 41.39 -9.60
C GLY A 370 7.17 42.73 -9.82
N ALA A 371 7.58 43.40 -8.74
CA ALA A 371 8.40 44.61 -8.81
C ALA A 371 9.78 44.38 -9.44
N LYS A 372 10.41 43.22 -9.22
CA LYS A 372 11.67 42.82 -9.90
C LYS A 372 11.46 42.53 -11.39
N ALA A 373 10.25 42.13 -11.80
CA ALA A 373 9.87 41.85 -13.18
C ALA A 373 9.33 43.07 -13.96
N ARG A 374 9.43 44.30 -13.40
CA ARG A 374 8.97 45.58 -13.97
C ARG A 374 7.44 45.77 -14.10
N ASP A 375 6.62 44.99 -13.39
CA ASP A 375 5.18 45.26 -13.26
C ASP A 375 4.90 46.19 -12.05
N LYS A 376 4.81 47.50 -12.31
CA LYS A 376 4.60 48.51 -11.25
C LYS A 376 3.15 48.60 -10.78
N ASP A 377 2.18 48.30 -11.65
CA ASP A 377 0.75 48.45 -11.35
C ASP A 377 0.22 47.24 -10.56
N GLY A 378 0.68 46.03 -10.89
CA GLY A 378 0.44 44.82 -10.09
C GLY A 378 1.11 44.88 -8.71
N PHE A 379 2.23 45.58 -8.58
CA PHE A 379 2.93 45.79 -7.32
C PHE A 379 2.15 46.70 -6.34
N LEU A 380 1.72 47.88 -6.79
CA LEU A 380 1.00 48.84 -5.94
C LEU A 380 -0.37 48.31 -5.49
N SER A 381 -1.09 47.63 -6.38
CA SER A 381 -2.38 46.99 -6.06
C SER A 381 -2.23 45.88 -5.00
N SER A 382 -1.21 45.03 -5.13
CA SER A 382 -0.91 43.95 -4.18
C SER A 382 -0.38 44.44 -2.81
N LEU A 383 0.39 45.53 -2.79
CA LEU A 383 0.83 46.15 -1.53
C LEU A 383 -0.36 46.78 -0.80
N SER A 384 -1.25 47.46 -1.52
CA SER A 384 -2.46 48.07 -0.96
C SER A 384 -3.44 47.04 -0.40
N SER A 385 -3.60 45.88 -1.07
CA SER A 385 -4.47 44.80 -0.60
C SER A 385 -3.91 44.09 0.64
N THR A 386 -2.58 44.00 0.75
CA THR A 386 -1.87 43.46 1.91
C THR A 386 -1.91 44.42 3.12
N ALA A 387 -1.69 45.72 2.88
CA ALA A 387 -1.75 46.76 3.93
C ALA A 387 -3.16 46.89 4.55
N LYS A 388 -4.22 46.53 3.81
CA LYS A 388 -5.59 46.45 4.31
C LYS A 388 -5.85 45.26 5.26
N ARG A 389 -4.88 44.37 5.50
CA ARG A 389 -5.04 43.12 6.27
C ARG A 389 -3.96 42.88 7.35
N PRO A 390 -3.71 43.83 8.26
CA PRO A 390 -2.60 43.76 9.22
C PRO A 390 -2.68 42.56 10.19
N ARG A 391 -3.89 42.13 10.60
CA ARG A 391 -4.08 40.96 11.46
C ARG A 391 -3.67 39.65 10.77
N ASN A 392 -3.98 39.49 9.49
CA ASN A 392 -3.64 38.28 8.74
C ASN A 392 -2.13 38.20 8.46
N LEU A 393 -1.48 39.35 8.26
CA LEU A 393 -0.03 39.43 8.13
C LEU A 393 0.67 39.02 9.43
N LEU A 394 0.20 39.53 10.57
CA LEU A 394 0.73 39.15 11.89
C LEU A 394 0.50 37.67 12.20
N ALA A 395 -0.69 37.13 11.90
CA ALA A 395 -0.96 35.70 12.09
C ALA A 395 -0.07 34.81 11.21
N ALA A 396 0.13 35.18 9.93
CA ALA A 396 1.01 34.46 9.02
C ALA A 396 2.49 34.55 9.44
N ALA A 397 2.93 35.71 9.92
CA ALA A 397 4.27 35.89 10.46
C ALA A 397 4.47 35.10 11.76
N ASN A 398 3.46 35.06 12.64
CA ASN A 398 3.46 34.27 13.87
C ASN A 398 3.57 32.77 13.57
N ASP A 399 2.77 32.26 12.63
CA ASP A 399 2.86 30.86 12.20
C ASP A 399 4.25 30.51 11.66
N ARG A 400 4.83 31.37 10.82
CA ARG A 400 6.11 31.09 10.16
C ARG A 400 7.33 31.30 11.06
N LEU A 401 7.35 32.37 11.86
CA LEU A 401 8.52 32.79 12.62
C LEU A 401 8.53 32.25 14.05
N ILE A 402 7.36 32.00 14.65
CA ILE A 402 7.26 31.53 16.05
C ILE A 402 6.93 30.05 16.10
N HIS A 403 5.90 29.62 15.39
CA HIS A 403 5.46 28.21 15.40
C HIS A 403 6.10 27.37 14.30
N HIS A 404 6.98 27.95 13.48
CA HIS A 404 7.69 27.25 12.40
C HIS A 404 6.80 26.42 11.46
N ARG A 405 5.52 26.81 11.30
CA ARG A 405 4.52 26.06 10.51
C ARG A 405 4.02 26.86 9.31
N PRO A 406 3.48 26.20 8.27
CA PRO A 406 2.92 26.91 7.12
C PRO A 406 1.73 27.80 7.52
N PRO A 407 1.68 29.06 7.05
CA PRO A 407 0.53 29.94 7.26
C PRO A 407 -0.75 29.40 6.62
N LEU A 408 -1.88 29.54 7.32
CA LEU A 408 -3.19 29.19 6.76
C LEU A 408 -3.69 30.23 5.75
N ASN A 409 -4.49 29.76 4.80
CA ASN A 409 -5.26 30.62 3.88
C ASN A 409 -6.50 31.20 4.58
N SER A 410 -7.22 32.10 3.89
CA SER A 410 -8.50 32.65 4.36
C SER A 410 -9.63 32.27 3.39
N PRO A 411 -10.21 31.06 3.53
CA PRO A 411 -11.29 30.61 2.67
C PRO A 411 -12.59 31.36 2.97
N GLU A 412 -13.52 31.34 2.03
CA GLU A 412 -14.89 31.84 2.24
C GLU A 412 -15.76 30.78 2.93
N LEU A 413 -15.51 29.51 2.63
CA LEU A 413 -16.21 28.37 3.21
C LEU A 413 -15.24 27.19 3.38
N THR A 414 -15.33 26.49 4.51
CA THR A 414 -14.72 25.16 4.70
C THR A 414 -15.83 24.15 4.96
N LEU A 415 -15.98 23.17 4.08
CA LEU A 415 -16.96 22.09 4.19
C LEU A 415 -16.30 20.86 4.79
N LEU A 416 -16.92 20.27 5.80
CA LEU A 416 -16.55 18.98 6.38
C LEU A 416 -17.51 17.93 5.82
N GLY A 417 -16.94 16.94 5.14
CA GLY A 417 -17.69 15.86 4.50
C GLY A 417 -17.37 14.52 5.10
N CYS A 418 -18.38 13.67 5.16
CA CYS A 418 -18.24 12.27 5.50
C CYS A 418 -18.53 11.38 4.28
N VAL A 419 -17.64 10.43 4.02
CA VAL A 419 -17.83 9.34 3.05
C VAL A 419 -18.00 8.06 3.84
N VAL A 420 -19.11 7.35 3.61
CA VAL A 420 -19.43 6.12 4.33
C VAL A 420 -19.38 4.97 3.34
N GLU A 421 -18.84 3.85 3.80
CA GLU A 421 -18.98 2.55 3.16
C GLU A 421 -20.47 2.18 3.06
N GLN A 422 -20.85 1.46 2.00
CA GLN A 422 -22.22 1.01 1.81
C GLN A 422 -22.41 -0.45 2.25
N GLU A 423 -23.55 -0.74 2.89
CA GLU A 423 -24.00 -2.11 3.12
C GLU A 423 -24.31 -2.82 1.78
N LEU A 424 -23.96 -4.10 1.70
CA LEU A 424 -24.25 -4.92 0.53
C LEU A 424 -25.72 -5.32 0.52
N ASP A 425 -26.56 -4.61 -0.24
CA ASP A 425 -27.95 -4.98 -0.51
C ASP A 425 -28.06 -5.78 -1.84
N PRO A 426 -28.51 -7.05 -1.84
CA PRO A 426 -28.67 -7.83 -3.06
C PRO A 426 -29.68 -7.25 -4.04
N ASP A 427 -30.63 -6.44 -3.59
CA ASP A 427 -31.64 -5.78 -4.42
C ASP A 427 -31.21 -4.39 -4.89
N SER A 428 -30.16 -3.82 -4.29
CA SER A 428 -29.45 -2.74 -4.96
C SER A 428 -28.68 -3.35 -6.12
N ARG A 429 -29.12 -3.13 -7.36
CA ARG A 429 -28.58 -3.89 -8.50
C ARG A 429 -28.67 -3.19 -9.85
N VAL A 430 -27.78 -3.61 -10.75
CA VAL A 430 -27.87 -3.37 -12.18
C VAL A 430 -28.73 -4.45 -12.83
N THR A 431 -29.70 -4.04 -13.64
CA THR A 431 -30.53 -4.88 -14.50
C THR A 431 -30.56 -4.29 -15.91
N LEU A 432 -31.34 -4.89 -16.81
CA LEU A 432 -31.56 -4.37 -18.16
C LEU A 432 -32.88 -3.61 -18.23
N SER A 433 -32.86 -2.43 -18.84
CA SER A 433 -34.05 -1.65 -19.18
C SER A 433 -34.83 -2.31 -20.33
N GLU A 434 -36.12 -1.98 -20.41
CA GLU A 434 -36.93 -2.25 -21.61
C GLU A 434 -36.56 -1.30 -22.76
N GLU A 435 -35.99 -0.15 -22.43
CA GLU A 435 -35.45 0.81 -23.40
C GLU A 435 -34.10 0.35 -23.92
N SER A 436 -33.89 0.55 -25.22
CA SER A 436 -32.66 0.21 -25.91
C SER A 436 -31.91 1.46 -26.33
N ASN A 437 -30.59 1.39 -26.31
CA ASN A 437 -29.73 2.42 -26.87
C ASN A 437 -29.82 2.44 -28.40
N TRP A 438 -29.12 3.38 -29.03
CA TRP A 438 -29.15 3.56 -30.48
C TRP A 438 -28.51 2.39 -31.28
N LEU A 439 -27.79 1.48 -30.62
CA LEU A 439 -27.31 0.21 -31.19
C LEU A 439 -28.28 -0.95 -31.00
N GLY A 440 -29.46 -0.71 -30.41
CA GLY A 440 -30.47 -1.73 -30.14
C GLY A 440 -30.14 -2.64 -28.97
N GLN A 441 -29.15 -2.32 -28.14
CA GLN A 441 -28.92 -3.06 -26.88
C GLN A 441 -29.78 -2.49 -25.77
N PRO A 442 -30.28 -3.32 -24.84
CA PRO A 442 -30.92 -2.81 -23.64
C PRO A 442 -29.96 -1.94 -22.82
N MET A 443 -30.46 -0.79 -22.37
CA MET A 443 -29.74 0.12 -21.49
C MET A 443 -29.59 -0.50 -20.09
N ALA A 444 -28.60 -0.04 -19.32
CA ALA A 444 -28.53 -0.39 -17.91
C ALA A 444 -29.71 0.23 -17.16
N LYS A 445 -30.30 -0.52 -16.23
CA LYS A 445 -31.26 -0.04 -15.24
C LYS A 445 -30.67 -0.21 -13.85
N LEU A 446 -30.43 0.89 -13.14
CA LEU A 446 -29.77 0.90 -11.85
C LEU A 446 -30.82 1.11 -10.76
N ASP A 447 -30.93 0.16 -9.83
CA ASP A 447 -31.65 0.32 -8.57
C ASP A 447 -30.61 0.54 -7.47
N TRP A 448 -30.30 1.79 -7.17
CA TRP A 448 -29.35 2.12 -6.11
C TRP A 448 -30.11 2.36 -4.80
N ARG A 449 -29.87 1.50 -3.80
CA ARG A 449 -30.57 1.53 -2.52
C ARG A 449 -29.59 1.81 -1.39
N LEU A 450 -30.04 2.62 -0.44
CA LEU A 450 -29.32 2.93 0.78
C LEU A 450 -30.05 2.27 1.95
N SER A 451 -29.31 1.85 2.97
CA SER A 451 -29.90 1.30 4.19
C SER A 451 -29.92 2.33 5.32
N ASP A 452 -30.54 1.97 6.43
CA ASP A 452 -30.51 2.75 7.67
C ASP A 452 -29.11 2.73 8.32
N LEU A 453 -28.26 1.78 7.96
CA LEU A 453 -26.94 1.61 8.56
C LEU A 453 -25.95 2.69 8.09
N GLU A 454 -25.98 3.12 6.82
CA GLU A 454 -25.19 4.24 6.32
C GLU A 454 -25.58 5.54 7.02
N TYR A 455 -26.88 5.79 7.18
CA TYR A 455 -27.40 6.95 7.90
C TYR A 455 -26.95 6.96 9.36
N ARG A 456 -27.14 5.84 10.07
CA ARG A 456 -26.71 5.70 11.48
C ARG A 456 -25.21 5.86 11.62
N THR A 457 -24.43 5.33 10.68
CA THR A 457 -22.97 5.50 10.67
C THR A 457 -22.58 6.96 10.45
N ALA A 458 -23.15 7.64 9.45
CA ALA A 458 -22.90 9.06 9.21
C ALA A 458 -23.26 9.92 10.43
N GLN A 459 -24.41 9.65 11.06
CA GLN A 459 -24.88 10.36 12.24
C GLN A 459 -23.95 10.14 13.45
N ALA A 460 -23.55 8.89 13.69
CA ALA A 460 -22.63 8.55 14.79
C ALA A 460 -21.27 9.23 14.61
N VAL A 461 -20.71 9.15 13.40
CA VAL A 461 -19.40 9.74 13.07
C VAL A 461 -19.43 11.27 13.17
N ALA A 462 -20.49 11.91 12.68
CA ALA A 462 -20.68 13.35 12.85
C ALA A 462 -20.84 13.73 14.33
N GLY A 463 -21.57 12.93 15.11
CA GLY A 463 -21.75 13.10 16.54
C GLY A 463 -20.43 13.01 17.31
N ASP A 464 -19.68 11.93 17.10
CA ASP A 464 -18.36 11.70 17.70
C ASP A 464 -17.40 12.84 17.34
N PHE A 465 -17.39 13.27 16.07
CA PHE A 465 -16.49 14.35 15.64
C PHE A 465 -16.85 15.69 16.28
N HIS A 466 -18.14 16.03 16.35
CA HIS A 466 -18.59 17.25 17.01
C HIS A 466 -18.36 17.23 18.52
N ALA A 467 -18.57 16.09 19.18
CA ALA A 467 -18.26 15.91 20.59
C ALA A 467 -16.76 16.10 20.83
N GLU A 468 -15.93 15.61 19.92
CA GLU A 468 -14.48 15.75 20.01
C GLU A 468 -14.01 17.18 19.81
N LEU A 469 -14.56 17.91 18.84
CA LEU A 469 -14.31 19.36 18.70
C LEU A 469 -14.68 20.13 19.97
N GLN A 470 -15.80 19.78 20.58
CA GLN A 470 -16.26 20.38 21.83
C GLN A 470 -15.32 20.05 23.00
N ARG A 471 -14.90 18.78 23.14
CA ARG A 471 -13.95 18.32 24.16
C ARG A 471 -12.63 19.07 24.09
N LEU A 472 -12.17 19.36 22.88
CA LEU A 472 -10.92 20.10 22.61
C LEU A 472 -11.07 21.62 22.72
N GLY A 473 -12.29 22.14 22.92
CA GLY A 473 -12.54 23.57 23.03
C GLY A 473 -12.27 24.35 21.73
N HIS A 474 -12.48 23.72 20.56
CA HIS A 474 -12.28 24.34 19.25
C HIS A 474 -13.56 24.94 18.66
N ASP A 475 -13.41 25.71 17.58
CA ASP A 475 -14.54 26.27 16.83
C ASP A 475 -15.52 25.16 16.42
N MET A 476 -16.79 25.37 16.74
CA MET A 476 -17.85 24.45 16.31
C MET A 476 -18.33 24.80 14.89
N PRO A 477 -18.44 23.81 13.99
CA PRO A 477 -19.03 24.04 12.68
C PRO A 477 -20.55 24.25 12.80
N ALA A 478 -21.13 24.95 11.83
CA ALA A 478 -22.58 24.91 11.63
C ALA A 478 -22.97 23.49 11.25
N ARG A 479 -23.98 22.95 11.95
CA ARG A 479 -24.45 21.58 11.76
C ARG A 479 -25.53 21.53 10.68
N PRO A 480 -25.51 20.53 9.79
CA PRO A 480 -26.55 20.34 8.80
C PRO A 480 -27.85 19.81 9.43
N ASP A 481 -28.99 20.21 8.87
CA ASP A 481 -30.32 19.91 9.42
C ASP A 481 -30.63 18.40 9.44
N TRP A 482 -30.06 17.62 8.52
CA TRP A 482 -30.33 16.19 8.41
C TRP A 482 -29.93 15.40 9.67
N LEU A 483 -28.96 15.89 10.46
CA LEU A 483 -28.53 15.24 11.70
C LEU A 483 -29.68 15.07 12.70
N THR A 484 -30.70 15.92 12.62
CA THR A 484 -31.91 15.88 13.45
C THR A 484 -33.19 15.57 12.67
N SER A 485 -33.14 15.56 11.34
CA SER A 485 -34.34 15.49 10.48
C SER A 485 -34.63 14.09 9.92
N GLY A 486 -33.82 13.08 10.26
CA GLY A 486 -34.03 11.69 9.88
C GLY A 486 -33.36 11.28 8.56
N GLN A 487 -33.48 9.99 8.23
CA GLN A 487 -32.81 9.36 7.09
C GLN A 487 -33.26 9.90 5.73
N GLU A 488 -34.56 10.18 5.53
CA GLU A 488 -35.06 10.71 4.25
C GLU A 488 -34.44 12.08 3.92
N ALA A 489 -34.33 12.96 4.92
CA ALA A 489 -33.69 14.26 4.77
C ALA A 489 -32.19 14.14 4.48
N TRP A 490 -31.52 13.14 5.07
CA TRP A 490 -30.13 12.83 4.78
C TRP A 490 -29.96 12.32 3.34
N ALA A 491 -30.77 11.34 2.92
CA ALA A 491 -30.70 10.76 1.58
C ALA A 491 -30.95 11.79 0.47
N ALA A 492 -31.83 12.77 0.72
CA ALA A 492 -32.11 13.86 -0.22
C ALA A 492 -30.92 14.83 -0.44
N GLN A 493 -29.93 14.85 0.47
CA GLN A 493 -28.78 15.76 0.45
C GLN A 493 -27.47 15.08 0.05
N LEU A 494 -27.50 13.77 -0.25
CA LEU A 494 -26.31 13.03 -0.63
C LEU A 494 -25.78 13.43 -2.00
N LEU A 495 -24.46 13.49 -2.09
CA LEU A 495 -23.73 13.64 -3.35
C LEU A 495 -23.13 12.29 -3.74
N ASP A 496 -23.47 11.81 -4.93
CA ASP A 496 -22.86 10.64 -5.57
C ASP A 496 -21.39 10.95 -5.92
N LEU A 497 -20.46 10.07 -5.52
CA LEU A 497 -19.03 10.19 -5.84
C LEU A 497 -18.59 9.39 -7.07
N ALA A 498 -19.53 8.73 -7.74
CA ALA A 498 -19.33 7.98 -8.97
C ALA A 498 -18.25 6.89 -8.87
N HIS A 499 -18.35 6.10 -7.81
CA HIS A 499 -17.59 4.90 -7.53
C HIS A 499 -18.47 3.63 -7.58
N PRO A 500 -19.24 3.37 -8.66
CA PRO A 500 -20.08 2.18 -8.75
C PRO A 500 -19.20 0.92 -8.66
N SER A 501 -19.56 0.01 -7.76
CA SER A 501 -18.72 -1.14 -7.37
C SER A 501 -19.57 -2.39 -7.09
N CYS A 502 -18.91 -3.53 -6.87
CA CYS A 502 -19.48 -4.79 -6.36
C CYS A 502 -20.50 -5.53 -7.26
N THR A 503 -20.90 -4.98 -8.41
CA THR A 503 -21.90 -5.59 -9.32
C THR A 503 -21.49 -6.92 -9.96
N THR A 504 -20.22 -7.29 -9.87
CA THR A 504 -19.68 -8.61 -10.23
C THR A 504 -18.75 -9.10 -9.13
N ARG A 505 -19.15 -8.94 -7.86
CA ARG A 505 -18.28 -9.11 -6.69
C ARG A 505 -17.57 -10.46 -6.64
N MET A 506 -16.37 -10.41 -6.08
CA MET A 506 -15.54 -11.57 -5.80
C MET A 506 -16.08 -12.37 -4.60
N SER A 507 -16.17 -13.69 -4.74
CA SER A 507 -16.55 -14.65 -3.69
C SER A 507 -16.00 -16.04 -4.03
N ASP A 508 -15.63 -16.83 -3.02
CA ASP A 508 -15.29 -18.25 -3.19
C ASP A 508 -16.53 -19.12 -3.47
N ASP A 509 -17.72 -18.60 -3.15
CA ASP A 509 -18.99 -19.27 -3.39
C ASP A 509 -19.77 -18.60 -4.53
N PRO A 510 -20.07 -19.32 -5.63
CA PRO A 510 -20.84 -18.78 -6.76
C PRO A 510 -22.28 -18.38 -6.40
N ALA A 511 -22.83 -18.83 -5.26
CA ALA A 511 -24.14 -18.39 -4.79
C ALA A 511 -24.13 -17.00 -4.13
N SER A 512 -22.95 -16.45 -3.83
CA SER A 512 -22.78 -15.16 -3.14
C SER A 512 -21.89 -14.15 -3.87
N GLY A 513 -21.38 -14.51 -5.05
CA GLY A 513 -20.61 -13.63 -5.93
C GLY A 513 -20.54 -14.14 -7.37
N VAL A 514 -19.92 -13.35 -8.24
CA VAL A 514 -19.87 -13.59 -9.69
C VAL A 514 -18.51 -14.12 -10.14
N VAL A 515 -17.44 -13.67 -9.48
CA VAL A 515 -16.07 -14.08 -9.79
C VAL A 515 -15.37 -14.76 -8.62
N ASP A 516 -14.43 -15.65 -8.92
CA ASP A 516 -13.54 -16.26 -7.93
C ASP A 516 -12.45 -15.27 -7.45
N ALA A 517 -11.62 -15.70 -6.50
CA ALA A 517 -10.51 -14.92 -5.96
C ALA A 517 -9.54 -14.35 -7.03
N ASN A 518 -9.52 -14.91 -8.24
CA ASN A 518 -8.67 -14.47 -9.36
C ASN A 518 -9.46 -13.71 -10.43
N CYS A 519 -10.64 -13.20 -10.07
CA CYS A 519 -11.54 -12.46 -10.93
C CYS A 519 -12.06 -13.24 -12.15
N LYS A 520 -12.01 -14.58 -12.12
CA LYS A 520 -12.60 -15.44 -13.17
C LYS A 520 -14.10 -15.59 -12.91
N ILE A 521 -14.93 -15.48 -13.95
CA ILE A 521 -16.37 -15.78 -13.84
C ILE A 521 -16.56 -17.25 -13.41
N HIS A 522 -17.40 -17.46 -12.41
CA HIS A 522 -17.78 -18.81 -11.98
C HIS A 522 -18.46 -19.58 -13.11
N GLY A 523 -18.00 -20.82 -13.33
CA GLY A 523 -18.59 -21.72 -14.33
C GLY A 523 -18.29 -21.40 -15.80
N ILE A 524 -17.58 -20.31 -16.11
CA ILE A 524 -17.22 -19.94 -17.49
C ILE A 524 -15.69 -19.89 -17.65
N ASP A 525 -15.15 -20.81 -18.46
CA ASP A 525 -13.74 -20.87 -18.79
C ASP A 525 -13.34 -19.76 -19.76
N GLY A 526 -12.17 -19.18 -19.53
CA GLY A 526 -11.62 -18.11 -20.35
C GLY A 526 -12.25 -16.73 -20.12
N LEU A 527 -13.16 -16.55 -19.16
CA LEU A 527 -13.84 -15.28 -18.92
C LEU A 527 -13.47 -14.66 -17.57
N TYR A 528 -13.00 -13.42 -17.58
CA TYR A 528 -12.55 -12.68 -16.39
C TYR A 528 -13.15 -11.28 -16.35
N VAL A 529 -13.12 -10.66 -15.17
CA VAL A 529 -13.59 -9.28 -14.97
C VAL A 529 -12.52 -8.45 -14.24
N ALA A 530 -12.41 -7.18 -14.57
CA ALA A 530 -11.53 -6.22 -13.93
C ALA A 530 -12.25 -4.88 -13.73
N GLY A 531 -11.82 -4.11 -12.73
CA GLY A 531 -12.46 -2.85 -12.33
C GLY A 531 -13.08 -2.93 -10.94
N SER A 532 -13.84 -1.90 -10.56
CA SER A 532 -14.48 -1.81 -9.24
C SER A 532 -15.62 -2.81 -9.04
N SER A 533 -16.18 -3.35 -10.12
CA SER A 533 -17.30 -4.31 -10.03
C SER A 533 -16.92 -5.59 -9.30
N VAL A 534 -15.63 -5.96 -9.25
CA VAL A 534 -15.17 -7.20 -8.58
C VAL A 534 -14.92 -7.05 -7.09
N PHE A 535 -15.03 -5.85 -6.52
CA PHE A 535 -14.79 -5.66 -5.09
C PHE A 535 -15.79 -6.50 -4.29
N SER A 536 -15.33 -7.20 -3.25
CA SER A 536 -16.24 -7.96 -2.38
C SER A 536 -17.06 -7.03 -1.48
N THR A 537 -16.46 -5.93 -1.05
CA THR A 537 -17.07 -4.79 -0.32
C THR A 537 -16.54 -3.48 -0.92
N PRO A 538 -17.31 -2.37 -0.91
CA PRO A 538 -16.86 -1.12 -1.50
C PRO A 538 -15.74 -0.44 -0.72
N GLY A 539 -15.65 -0.69 0.60
CA GLY A 539 -14.80 0.07 1.51
C GLY A 539 -15.27 1.52 1.61
N HIS A 540 -14.34 2.43 1.94
CA HIS A 540 -14.65 3.86 2.08
C HIS A 540 -13.77 4.77 1.22
N MET A 541 -12.75 4.20 0.54
CA MET A 541 -11.72 4.93 -0.19
C MET A 541 -12.01 5.05 -1.69
N ASN A 542 -11.40 6.04 -2.34
CA ASN A 542 -11.45 6.14 -3.81
C ASN A 542 -10.90 4.86 -4.46
N PRO A 543 -11.64 4.22 -5.39
CA PRO A 543 -11.37 2.84 -5.78
C PRO A 543 -10.20 2.67 -6.74
N THR A 544 -9.76 3.73 -7.45
CA THR A 544 -8.85 3.58 -8.60
C THR A 544 -7.52 2.93 -8.25
N HIS A 545 -6.94 3.21 -7.08
CA HIS A 545 -5.68 2.57 -6.67
C HIS A 545 -5.85 1.07 -6.48
N THR A 546 -6.96 0.64 -5.85
CA THR A 546 -7.36 -0.76 -5.71
C THR A 546 -7.68 -1.40 -7.06
N ILE A 547 -8.37 -0.69 -7.97
CA ILE A 547 -8.66 -1.15 -9.34
C ILE A 547 -7.37 -1.49 -10.09
N VAL A 548 -6.41 -0.58 -10.10
CA VAL A 548 -5.11 -0.76 -10.77
C VAL A 548 -4.36 -1.93 -10.13
N SER A 549 -4.38 -2.03 -8.80
CA SER A 549 -3.72 -3.12 -8.07
C SER A 549 -4.30 -4.51 -8.42
N LEU A 550 -5.63 -4.63 -8.47
CA LEU A 550 -6.30 -5.88 -8.87
C LEU A 550 -6.07 -6.21 -10.35
N SER A 551 -6.00 -5.21 -11.22
CA SER A 551 -5.63 -5.38 -12.63
C SER A 551 -4.23 -5.97 -12.79
N ILE A 552 -3.25 -5.44 -12.05
CA ILE A 552 -1.88 -5.96 -12.06
C ILE A 552 -1.86 -7.41 -11.54
N ARG A 553 -2.57 -7.69 -10.43
CA ARG A 553 -2.68 -9.03 -9.87
C ARG A 553 -3.30 -10.02 -10.87
N LEU A 554 -4.35 -9.62 -11.57
CA LEU A 554 -4.98 -10.44 -12.61
C LEU A 554 -4.03 -10.68 -13.79
N ALA A 555 -3.28 -9.66 -14.23
CA ALA A 555 -2.26 -9.84 -15.27
C ALA A 555 -1.23 -10.90 -14.87
N ASP A 556 -0.74 -10.86 -13.64
CA ASP A 556 0.26 -11.83 -13.14
C ASP A 556 -0.31 -13.25 -13.02
N HIS A 557 -1.57 -13.40 -12.58
CA HIS A 557 -2.27 -14.68 -12.61
C HIS A 557 -2.37 -15.26 -14.03
N LEU A 558 -2.72 -14.42 -15.00
CA LEU A 558 -2.82 -14.84 -16.40
C LEU A 558 -1.45 -15.22 -16.97
N LYS A 559 -0.39 -14.46 -16.66
CA LYS A 559 1.00 -14.83 -17.00
C LYS A 559 1.35 -16.22 -16.47
N GLY A 560 1.01 -16.51 -15.21
CA GLY A 560 1.19 -17.85 -14.62
C GLY A 560 0.49 -18.96 -15.42
N LYS A 561 -0.77 -18.75 -15.79
CA LYS A 561 -1.54 -19.72 -16.60
C LYS A 561 -1.02 -19.89 -18.04
N ILE A 562 -0.40 -18.86 -18.61
CA ILE A 562 0.20 -18.90 -19.94
C ILE A 562 1.49 -19.73 -19.92
N VAL A 563 2.24 -19.69 -18.81
CA VAL A 563 3.38 -20.58 -18.58
C VAL A 563 2.90 -22.03 -18.46
N ASP A 564 1.84 -22.29 -17.67
CA ASP A 564 1.29 -23.65 -17.49
C ASP A 564 0.64 -24.24 -18.76
N ASN A 565 -0.04 -23.46 -19.60
CA ASN A 565 -0.67 -23.96 -20.83
C ASN A 565 0.33 -24.24 -21.98
N LYS A 566 1.56 -23.73 -21.89
CA LYS A 566 2.64 -24.10 -22.84
C LYS A 566 3.26 -25.47 -22.52
N ASP A 567 2.90 -26.10 -21.40
CA ASP A 567 3.37 -27.44 -21.03
C ASP A 567 2.49 -28.60 -21.57
N ALA A 568 1.32 -28.32 -22.17
CA ALA A 568 0.45 -29.36 -22.75
C ALA A 568 0.84 -29.80 -24.18
N THR A 569 1.75 -29.08 -24.84
CA THR A 569 2.43 -29.55 -26.06
C THR A 569 3.86 -29.02 -26.01
N ALA A 570 4.79 -29.91 -25.67
CA ALA A 570 6.20 -29.62 -25.45
C ALA A 570 6.81 -28.68 -26.51
N ALA A 571 6.98 -27.42 -26.12
CA ALA A 571 8.04 -26.52 -26.55
C ALA A 571 8.25 -25.50 -25.42
N GLN A 572 9.23 -25.79 -24.56
CA GLN A 572 9.73 -24.98 -23.45
C GLN A 572 9.41 -23.48 -23.57
N ALA A 573 8.42 -23.01 -22.83
CA ALA A 573 8.43 -21.64 -22.33
C ALA A 573 9.47 -21.61 -21.20
N LYS A 574 10.43 -20.68 -21.27
CA LYS A 574 11.37 -20.53 -20.15
C LYS A 574 10.56 -20.24 -18.88
N PRO A 575 10.78 -20.97 -17.77
CA PRO A 575 10.23 -20.61 -16.47
C PRO A 575 10.61 -19.16 -16.16
N PRO A 576 9.91 -18.46 -15.23
CA PRO A 576 10.47 -17.22 -14.68
C PRO A 576 11.92 -17.55 -14.32
N SER A 577 12.87 -16.78 -14.86
CA SER A 577 14.28 -17.11 -14.67
C SER A 577 14.49 -17.27 -13.17
N ARG A 578 15.10 -18.38 -12.76
CA ARG A 578 15.43 -18.61 -11.35
C ARG A 578 16.13 -17.36 -10.81
N ILE A 579 15.86 -16.99 -9.57
CA ILE A 579 16.56 -15.89 -8.90
C ILE A 579 18.03 -16.26 -8.87
N ARG A 580 18.83 -15.54 -9.66
CA ARG A 580 20.23 -15.84 -9.90
C ARG A 580 21.07 -15.08 -8.88
N ILE A 581 21.69 -15.82 -7.97
CA ILE A 581 22.36 -15.27 -6.80
C ILE A 581 23.84 -15.61 -6.84
N GLY A 582 24.70 -14.63 -6.50
CA GLY A 582 26.10 -14.87 -6.20
C GLY A 582 26.35 -14.84 -4.69
N PHE A 583 27.27 -15.69 -4.20
CA PHE A 583 27.65 -15.69 -2.78
C PHE A 583 29.05 -15.12 -2.58
N ILE A 584 29.26 -14.39 -1.48
CA ILE A 584 30.55 -13.88 -1.06
C ILE A 584 30.83 -14.41 0.36
N GLY A 585 31.85 -15.26 0.48
CA GLY A 585 32.20 -15.98 1.69
C GLY A 585 31.53 -17.37 1.73
N GLY A 586 32.32 -18.41 2.04
CA GLY A 586 31.88 -19.81 2.07
C GLY A 586 31.88 -20.42 3.47
N GLY A 587 31.51 -19.63 4.49
CA GLY A 587 31.56 -20.06 5.89
C GLY A 587 30.41 -21.00 6.31
N HIS A 588 30.29 -21.28 7.61
CA HIS A 588 29.28 -22.18 8.17
C HIS A 588 27.83 -21.81 7.83
N ARG A 589 27.49 -20.51 7.73
CA ARG A 589 26.16 -20.04 7.30
C ARG A 589 25.78 -20.56 5.92
N VAL A 590 26.73 -20.55 4.97
CA VAL A 590 26.50 -21.08 3.63
C VAL A 590 26.22 -22.57 3.67
N ALA A 591 27.03 -23.33 4.40
CA ALA A 591 26.86 -24.78 4.50
C ALA A 591 25.55 -25.20 5.19
N ASN A 592 25.15 -24.50 6.26
CA ASN A 592 24.06 -24.95 7.15
C ASN A 592 22.70 -24.30 6.87
N ILE A 593 22.67 -23.11 6.26
CA ILE A 593 21.44 -22.36 6.00
C ILE A 593 21.22 -22.20 4.50
N TYR A 594 22.12 -21.51 3.81
CA TYR A 594 21.88 -21.15 2.40
C TYR A 594 21.91 -22.36 1.47
N ALA A 595 22.88 -23.26 1.57
CA ALA A 595 22.97 -24.42 0.69
C ALA A 595 21.76 -25.36 0.80
N PRO A 596 21.24 -25.70 2.00
CA PRO A 596 19.98 -26.41 2.15
C PRO A 596 18.79 -25.70 1.48
N ILE A 597 18.65 -24.37 1.66
CA ILE A 597 17.58 -23.59 1.03
C ILE A 597 17.72 -23.62 -0.50
N MET A 598 18.91 -23.36 -1.04
CA MET A 598 19.16 -23.38 -2.49
C MET A 598 18.87 -24.76 -3.09
N LYS A 599 19.15 -25.84 -2.35
CA LYS A 599 18.82 -27.21 -2.76
C LYS A 599 17.32 -27.49 -2.72
N ALA A 600 16.65 -27.11 -1.64
CA ALA A 600 15.22 -27.35 -1.46
C ALA A 600 14.36 -26.51 -2.42
N LEU A 601 14.86 -25.33 -2.81
CA LEU A 601 14.19 -24.36 -3.68
C LEU A 601 14.95 -24.20 -5.01
N GLU A 602 15.49 -25.28 -5.57
CA GLU A 602 16.25 -25.26 -6.82
C GLU A 602 15.41 -24.81 -8.03
N ASN A 603 14.09 -24.94 -7.95
CA ASN A 603 13.14 -24.43 -8.93
C ASN A 603 12.97 -22.90 -8.86
N ARG A 604 13.37 -22.26 -7.74
CA ARG A 604 13.29 -20.83 -7.51
C ARG A 604 14.64 -20.13 -7.65
N PHE A 605 15.75 -20.77 -7.28
CA PHE A 605 17.08 -20.15 -7.23
C PHE A 605 18.09 -20.81 -8.18
N GLU A 606 18.96 -19.98 -8.75
CA GLU A 606 20.16 -20.39 -9.48
C GLU A 606 21.38 -19.76 -8.81
N VAL A 607 22.39 -20.56 -8.49
CA VAL A 607 23.62 -20.03 -7.90
C VAL A 607 24.65 -19.76 -9.00
N ALA A 608 24.94 -18.48 -9.25
CA ALA A 608 25.92 -18.05 -10.25
C ALA A 608 27.36 -18.45 -9.90
N GLY A 609 27.64 -18.51 -8.60
CA GLY A 609 28.93 -18.93 -8.05
C GLY A 609 29.18 -18.33 -6.67
N ILE A 610 30.32 -18.69 -6.09
CA ILE A 610 30.75 -18.22 -4.78
C ILE A 610 32.20 -17.72 -4.81
N ALA A 611 32.40 -16.48 -4.35
CA ALA A 611 33.72 -15.91 -4.16
C ALA A 611 34.15 -16.07 -2.70
N THR A 612 35.34 -16.65 -2.47
CA THR A 612 35.91 -16.83 -1.13
C THR A 612 37.26 -16.11 -1.00
N LYS A 613 37.75 -15.92 0.24
CA LYS A 613 39.01 -15.20 0.47
C LYS A 613 40.26 -15.94 -0.06
N THR A 614 40.21 -17.27 -0.14
CA THR A 614 41.40 -18.10 -0.41
C THR A 614 41.05 -19.24 -1.35
N ALA A 615 41.94 -19.63 -2.25
CA ALA A 615 41.72 -20.75 -3.17
C ALA A 615 41.31 -22.05 -2.45
N ALA A 616 41.99 -22.41 -1.35
CA ALA A 616 41.63 -23.56 -0.53
C ALA A 616 40.20 -23.51 0.04
N GLY A 617 39.68 -22.30 0.30
CA GLY A 617 38.30 -22.08 0.74
C GLY A 617 37.30 -22.24 -0.39
N ALA A 618 37.67 -21.84 -1.61
CA ALA A 618 36.89 -22.06 -2.83
C ALA A 618 36.82 -23.55 -3.17
N ASP A 619 37.94 -24.27 -3.11
CA ASP A 619 37.99 -25.72 -3.36
C ASP A 619 37.10 -26.50 -2.39
N ARG A 620 37.16 -26.14 -1.08
CA ARG A 620 36.33 -26.76 -0.06
C ARG A 620 34.84 -26.54 -0.32
N ILE A 621 34.41 -25.29 -0.54
CA ILE A 621 32.98 -25.01 -0.70
C ILE A 621 32.45 -25.57 -2.03
N ALA A 622 33.24 -25.58 -3.10
CA ALA A 622 32.88 -26.25 -4.35
C ALA A 622 32.67 -27.76 -4.15
N ALA A 623 33.50 -28.42 -3.34
CA ALA A 623 33.32 -29.83 -3.02
C ALA A 623 32.06 -30.09 -2.16
N GLU A 624 31.69 -29.16 -1.27
CA GLU A 624 30.52 -29.28 -0.41
C GLU A 624 29.19 -28.98 -1.13
N THR A 625 29.15 -27.97 -2.01
CA THR A 625 27.90 -27.48 -2.62
C THR A 625 27.77 -27.78 -4.11
N GLY A 626 28.87 -28.09 -4.80
CA GLY A 626 28.92 -28.21 -6.25
C GLY A 626 28.86 -26.89 -7.02
N TRP A 627 28.90 -25.73 -6.34
CA TRP A 627 28.80 -24.42 -6.98
C TRP A 627 30.14 -23.99 -7.60
N PRO A 628 30.14 -23.22 -8.72
CA PRO A 628 31.34 -22.57 -9.21
C PRO A 628 31.97 -21.70 -8.12
N ALA A 629 33.23 -21.95 -7.76
CA ALA A 629 33.91 -21.22 -6.69
C ALA A 629 35.21 -20.58 -7.17
N GLY A 630 35.52 -19.40 -6.65
CA GLY A 630 36.76 -18.69 -6.96
C GLY A 630 37.14 -17.70 -5.86
N THR A 631 38.13 -16.85 -6.14
CA THR A 631 38.58 -15.80 -5.21
C THR A 631 38.29 -14.38 -5.68
N ASP A 632 37.84 -14.21 -6.92
CA ASP A 632 37.61 -12.91 -7.53
C ASP A 632 36.12 -12.50 -7.43
N ILE A 633 35.85 -11.55 -6.54
CA ILE A 633 34.50 -11.00 -6.32
C ILE A 633 34.05 -10.19 -7.54
N ALA A 634 34.94 -9.45 -8.19
CA ALA A 634 34.60 -8.62 -9.34
C ALA A 634 34.26 -9.50 -10.56
N ALA A 635 34.98 -10.60 -10.75
CA ALA A 635 34.64 -11.59 -11.78
C ALA A 635 33.28 -12.26 -11.54
N LEU A 636 32.92 -12.55 -10.28
CA LEU A 636 31.59 -13.07 -9.94
C LEU A 636 30.51 -12.00 -10.22
N ALA A 637 30.71 -10.77 -9.74
CA ALA A 637 29.78 -9.66 -9.93
C ALA A 637 29.61 -9.26 -11.40
N GLY A 638 30.64 -9.45 -12.23
CA GLY A 638 30.60 -9.15 -13.66
C GLY A 638 29.83 -10.15 -14.50
N GLN A 639 29.31 -11.25 -13.93
CA GLN A 639 28.48 -12.19 -14.67
C GLN A 639 27.09 -11.60 -14.97
N GLU A 640 26.62 -11.77 -16.20
CA GLU A 640 25.33 -11.23 -16.62
C GLU A 640 24.14 -11.85 -15.87
N GLY A 641 23.18 -11.02 -15.46
CA GLY A 641 21.89 -11.48 -14.94
C GLY A 641 21.92 -12.01 -13.50
N ILE A 642 22.90 -11.63 -12.67
CA ILE A 642 22.81 -11.81 -11.21
C ILE A 642 21.79 -10.81 -10.66
N ASP A 643 20.76 -11.30 -9.97
CA ASP A 643 19.72 -10.48 -9.33
C ASP A 643 20.27 -9.77 -8.09
N PHE A 644 21.02 -10.48 -7.23
CA PHE A 644 21.70 -9.90 -6.07
C PHE A 644 22.85 -10.77 -5.56
N LEU A 645 23.72 -10.19 -4.73
CA LEU A 645 24.82 -10.88 -4.05
C LEU A 645 24.52 -11.07 -2.56
N VAL A 646 24.73 -12.29 -2.05
CA VAL A 646 24.65 -12.61 -0.62
C VAL A 646 26.04 -12.51 0.00
N ALA A 647 26.20 -11.63 0.99
CA ALA A 647 27.47 -11.44 1.71
C ALA A 647 27.50 -12.26 3.01
N ALA A 648 27.93 -13.52 2.92
CA ALA A 648 28.09 -14.45 4.03
C ALA A 648 29.52 -14.42 4.62
N LEU A 649 29.86 -13.29 5.24
CA LEU A 649 31.21 -12.99 5.72
C LEU A 649 31.37 -13.25 7.23
N PRO A 650 32.59 -13.58 7.71
CA PRO A 650 32.91 -13.55 9.12
C PRO A 650 32.66 -12.15 9.72
N SER A 651 32.08 -12.08 10.91
CA SER A 651 31.69 -10.82 11.56
C SER A 651 32.85 -9.83 11.71
N ALA A 652 34.10 -10.30 11.81
CA ALA A 652 35.28 -9.44 11.91
C ALA A 652 35.65 -8.70 10.60
N SER A 653 35.12 -9.15 9.46
CA SER A 653 35.47 -8.61 8.13
C SER A 653 34.41 -7.70 7.50
N ILE A 654 33.20 -7.61 8.08
CA ILE A 654 32.07 -6.90 7.48
C ILE A 654 32.34 -5.41 7.28
N ASP A 655 32.92 -4.75 8.29
CA ASP A 655 33.16 -3.31 8.30
C ASP A 655 34.16 -2.86 7.22
N GLU A 656 35.09 -3.74 6.83
CA GLU A 656 36.09 -3.49 5.80
C GLU A 656 35.60 -3.89 4.41
N THR A 657 34.75 -4.92 4.34
CA THR A 657 34.36 -5.54 3.07
C THR A 657 33.08 -4.93 2.49
N TYR A 658 32.05 -4.67 3.30
CA TYR A 658 30.77 -4.15 2.82
C TYR A 658 30.90 -2.86 2.00
N PRO A 659 31.72 -1.85 2.38
CA PRO A 659 31.87 -0.65 1.56
C PRO A 659 32.37 -0.94 0.14
N GLY A 660 33.24 -1.93 -0.04
CA GLY A 660 33.73 -2.33 -1.36
C GLY A 660 32.69 -3.12 -2.17
N LEU A 661 31.79 -3.85 -1.51
CA LEU A 661 30.68 -4.52 -2.19
C LEU A 661 29.64 -3.53 -2.72
N ILE A 662 29.38 -2.44 -1.99
CA ILE A 662 28.50 -1.35 -2.47
C ILE A 662 29.04 -0.74 -3.76
N ASP A 663 30.37 -0.63 -3.91
CA ASP A 663 31.00 -0.07 -5.12
C ASP A 663 30.81 -0.96 -6.36
N LEU A 664 30.35 -2.21 -6.21
CA LEU A 664 30.03 -3.10 -7.33
C LEU A 664 28.71 -2.74 -8.03
N GLY A 665 27.84 -1.94 -7.38
CA GLY A 665 26.58 -1.47 -7.98
C GLY A 665 25.50 -2.54 -8.16
N LEU A 666 25.64 -3.72 -7.55
CA LEU A 666 24.62 -4.78 -7.56
C LEU A 666 23.83 -4.83 -6.26
N PRO A 667 22.53 -5.17 -6.27
CA PRO A 667 21.75 -5.37 -5.06
C PRO A 667 22.44 -6.35 -4.10
N LEU A 668 22.39 -6.07 -2.80
CA LEU A 668 23.08 -6.87 -1.78
C LEU A 668 22.12 -7.40 -0.72
N PHE A 669 22.37 -8.64 -0.30
CA PHE A 669 21.77 -9.25 0.88
C PHE A 669 22.86 -9.50 1.91
N LEU A 670 22.92 -8.67 2.96
CA LEU A 670 23.98 -8.65 3.94
C LEU A 670 23.64 -9.52 5.15
N GLU A 671 24.62 -10.25 5.65
CA GLU A 671 24.47 -10.99 6.89
C GLU A 671 24.40 -10.10 8.13
N THR A 672 23.82 -10.64 9.19
CA THR A 672 23.84 -10.07 10.54
C THR A 672 25.13 -10.47 11.30
N PRO A 673 25.75 -9.55 12.06
CA PRO A 673 25.36 -8.16 12.29
C PRO A 673 25.59 -7.27 11.05
N PHE A 674 24.72 -6.27 10.87
CA PHE A 674 24.87 -5.26 9.80
C PHE A 674 26.14 -4.41 9.99
N CYS A 675 26.45 -4.03 11.23
CA CYS A 675 27.66 -3.32 11.60
C CYS A 675 28.01 -3.55 13.08
N TRP A 676 29.27 -3.37 13.46
CA TRP A 676 29.70 -3.43 14.87
C TRP A 676 29.80 -2.05 15.54
N SER A 677 29.79 -1.00 14.74
CA SER A 677 29.98 0.37 15.20
C SER A 677 28.90 1.24 14.59
N GLU A 678 28.15 1.95 15.43
CA GLU A 678 27.14 2.95 15.02
C GLU A 678 27.69 3.92 13.97
N ILE A 679 28.93 4.39 14.16
CA ILE A 679 29.61 5.29 13.22
C ILE A 679 29.79 4.65 11.83
N LYS A 680 30.32 3.42 11.78
CA LYS A 680 30.53 2.71 10.52
C LYS A 680 29.21 2.30 9.88
N GLY A 681 28.21 1.92 10.67
CA GLY A 681 26.86 1.65 10.21
C GLY A 681 26.22 2.87 9.55
N ARG A 682 26.31 4.05 10.18
CA ARG A 682 25.85 5.31 9.56
C ARG A 682 26.63 5.67 8.29
N GLN A 683 27.94 5.47 8.28
CA GLN A 683 28.77 5.69 7.08
C GLN A 683 28.40 4.74 5.94
N LEU A 684 28.15 3.47 6.27
CA LEU A 684 27.71 2.46 5.32
C LEU A 684 26.31 2.79 4.79
N LEU A 685 25.37 3.16 5.65
CA LEU A 685 24.03 3.58 5.26
C LEU A 685 24.07 4.82 4.34
N GLN A 686 24.84 5.85 4.69
CA GLN A 686 25.06 7.01 3.82
C GLN A 686 25.64 6.62 2.46
N LYS A 687 26.52 5.62 2.42
CA LYS A 687 27.09 5.10 1.18
C LYS A 687 26.06 4.35 0.35
N ILE A 688 25.21 3.54 0.99
CA ILE A 688 24.07 2.85 0.37
C ILE A 688 23.11 3.86 -0.24
N ASP A 689 22.69 4.87 0.54
CA ASP A 689 21.75 5.91 0.11
C ASP A 689 22.31 6.70 -1.07
N LYS A 690 23.60 7.09 -1.01
CA LYS A 690 24.26 7.81 -2.09
C LYS A 690 24.38 6.96 -3.37
N ALA A 691 24.53 5.65 -3.24
CA ALA A 691 24.61 4.73 -4.37
C ALA A 691 23.23 4.41 -4.95
N GLY A 692 22.13 4.70 -4.25
CA GLY A 692 20.78 4.29 -4.63
C GLY A 692 20.62 2.77 -4.69
N LEU A 693 21.38 2.04 -3.87
CA LEU A 693 21.50 0.58 -3.98
C LEU A 693 20.48 -0.14 -3.10
N LEU A 694 19.80 -1.15 -3.66
CA LEU A 694 18.95 -2.05 -2.88
C LEU A 694 19.80 -2.93 -1.96
N VAL A 695 19.65 -2.74 -0.64
CA VAL A 695 20.37 -3.51 0.37
C VAL A 695 19.42 -4.07 1.43
N GLY A 696 19.28 -5.40 1.43
CA GLY A 696 18.58 -6.16 2.47
C GLY A 696 19.52 -6.73 3.51
N VAL A 697 19.00 -7.02 4.70
CA VAL A 697 19.73 -7.63 5.82
C VAL A 697 19.06 -8.95 6.22
N ALA A 698 19.87 -9.99 6.45
CA ALA A 698 19.43 -11.31 6.88
C ALA A 698 19.05 -11.33 8.38
N GLU A 699 18.00 -10.59 8.73
CA GLU A 699 17.41 -10.58 10.08
C GLU A 699 16.18 -11.50 10.11
N GLN A 700 16.41 -12.76 10.46
CA GLN A 700 15.43 -13.84 10.31
C GLN A 700 14.37 -13.89 11.40
N PHE A 701 14.65 -13.37 12.61
CA PHE A 701 13.77 -13.55 13.76
C PHE A 701 12.32 -13.06 13.55
N PRO A 702 12.09 -11.90 12.92
CA PRO A 702 10.73 -11.44 12.58
C PRO A 702 10.01 -12.32 11.56
N PHE A 703 10.75 -13.10 10.77
CA PHE A 703 10.23 -13.98 9.72
C PHE A 703 10.09 -15.44 10.18
N MET A 704 10.40 -15.74 11.45
CA MET A 704 10.14 -17.05 12.03
C MET A 704 8.63 -17.36 11.95
N PRO A 705 8.24 -18.63 11.68
CA PRO A 705 6.84 -19.03 11.58
C PRO A 705 5.95 -18.51 12.72
N GLU A 706 6.40 -18.66 13.96
CA GLU A 706 5.67 -18.20 15.15
C GLU A 706 5.51 -16.67 15.17
N ALA A 707 6.57 -15.93 14.87
CA ALA A 707 6.54 -14.47 14.80
C ALA A 707 5.58 -13.97 13.70
N GLN A 708 5.48 -14.69 12.57
CA GLN A 708 4.53 -14.38 11.50
C GLN A 708 3.08 -14.62 11.93
N LEU A 709 2.79 -15.69 12.68
CA LEU A 709 1.46 -15.91 13.25
C LEU A 709 1.12 -14.83 14.29
N GLN A 710 2.04 -14.52 15.21
CA GLN A 710 1.85 -13.46 16.21
C GLN A 710 1.56 -12.11 15.56
N ARG A 711 2.34 -11.76 14.53
CA ARG A 711 2.11 -10.56 13.73
C ARG A 711 0.72 -10.56 13.07
N LYS A 712 0.29 -11.69 12.49
CA LYS A 712 -1.06 -11.82 11.93
C LYS A 712 -2.14 -11.54 12.99
N ILE A 713 -2.01 -12.07 14.20
CA ILE A 713 -2.94 -11.82 15.32
C ILE A 713 -2.99 -10.34 15.71
N ILE A 714 -1.83 -9.68 15.74
CA ILE A 714 -1.71 -8.23 16.04
C ILE A 714 -2.36 -7.40 14.94
N GLU A 715 -2.07 -7.69 13.66
CA GLU A 715 -2.62 -6.99 12.50
C GLU A 715 -4.14 -7.15 12.39
N LEU A 716 -4.68 -8.30 12.80
CA LEU A 716 -6.13 -8.54 12.93
C LEU A 716 -6.77 -7.78 14.09
N GLY A 717 -5.95 -7.17 14.98
CA GLY A 717 -6.42 -6.39 16.11
C GLY A 717 -7.16 -7.23 17.16
N LEU A 718 -6.78 -8.50 17.32
CA LEU A 718 -7.40 -9.46 18.24
C LEU A 718 -7.01 -9.21 19.71
N ILE A 719 -5.82 -8.66 19.95
CA ILE A 719 -5.35 -8.26 21.29
C ILE A 719 -5.45 -6.75 21.54
N GLY A 720 -6.06 -6.00 20.62
CA GLY A 720 -6.08 -4.54 20.67
C GLY A 720 -4.72 -3.90 20.33
N PRO A 721 -4.59 -2.57 20.48
CA PRO A 721 -3.31 -1.87 20.36
C PRO A 721 -2.25 -2.48 21.28
N VAL A 722 -1.05 -2.71 20.76
CA VAL A 722 0.07 -3.26 21.53
C VAL A 722 0.75 -2.14 22.30
N ASN A 723 0.76 -2.21 23.63
CA ASN A 723 1.35 -1.18 24.48
C ASN A 723 2.75 -1.54 24.94
N ALA A 724 3.01 -2.84 25.12
CA ALA A 724 4.31 -3.29 25.56
C ALA A 724 4.69 -4.61 24.88
N VAL A 725 5.94 -4.71 24.50
CA VAL A 725 6.56 -5.98 24.11
C VAL A 725 7.78 -6.19 24.98
N MET A 726 7.97 -7.42 25.41
CA MET A 726 9.17 -7.79 26.13
C MET A 726 9.68 -9.12 25.65
N ASN A 727 11.00 -9.23 25.58
CA ASN A 727 11.63 -10.54 25.58
C ASN A 727 12.45 -10.69 26.84
N ASP A 728 12.30 -11.88 27.37
CA ASP A 728 12.97 -12.36 28.54
C ASP A 728 13.65 -13.62 28.00
N PHE A 729 14.96 -13.57 27.77
CA PHE A 729 15.77 -14.77 27.55
C PHE A 729 15.57 -15.50 26.19
N CYS A 730 14.85 -14.94 25.21
CA CYS A 730 14.53 -15.62 23.94
C CYS A 730 15.36 -15.22 22.70
N ALA A 731 15.92 -14.01 22.66
CA ALA A 731 16.75 -13.54 21.54
C ALA A 731 17.90 -12.67 22.05
N TYR A 732 19.06 -12.79 21.39
CA TYR A 732 20.28 -12.12 21.82
C TYR A 732 20.49 -10.81 21.09
N ASP A 733 21.00 -9.84 21.82
CA ASP A 733 21.53 -8.61 21.25
C ASP A 733 20.51 -7.91 20.32
N TYR A 734 20.97 -7.28 19.24
CA TYR A 734 20.14 -6.53 18.31
C TYR A 734 19.02 -7.38 17.65
N HIS A 735 19.16 -8.71 17.55
CA HIS A 735 18.11 -9.59 17.02
C HIS A 735 16.83 -9.53 17.85
N GLY A 736 16.98 -9.48 19.19
CA GLY A 736 15.84 -9.33 20.09
C GLY A 736 15.12 -8.00 19.88
N ILE A 737 15.89 -6.92 19.69
CA ILE A 737 15.33 -5.61 19.38
C ILE A 737 14.61 -5.62 18.03
N GLY A 738 15.21 -6.19 16.98
CA GLY A 738 14.60 -6.28 15.65
C GLY A 738 13.28 -7.06 15.64
N LEU A 739 13.18 -8.14 16.42
CA LEU A 739 11.93 -8.89 16.61
C LEU A 739 10.89 -8.06 17.37
N LEU A 740 11.23 -7.53 18.54
CA LEU A 740 10.31 -6.75 19.37
C LEU A 740 9.79 -5.51 18.64
N ARG A 741 10.65 -4.80 17.92
CA ARG A 741 10.24 -3.67 17.07
C ARG A 741 9.26 -4.06 15.97
N THR A 742 9.42 -5.24 15.38
CA THR A 742 8.43 -5.74 14.40
C THR A 742 7.08 -5.97 15.03
N LEU A 743 7.05 -6.55 16.24
CA LEU A 743 5.81 -6.93 16.90
C LEU A 743 5.05 -5.72 17.49
N ILE A 744 5.76 -4.70 17.96
CA ILE A 744 5.14 -3.49 18.53
C ILE A 744 4.77 -2.43 17.49
N GLY A 745 5.30 -2.54 16.27
CA GLY A 745 5.20 -1.54 15.21
C GLY A 745 6.53 -0.81 15.00
N ARG A 746 7.17 -0.98 13.83
CA ARG A 746 8.51 -0.43 13.53
C ARG A 746 8.50 1.06 13.29
N GLU A 747 7.36 1.57 12.85
CA GLU A 747 7.05 2.96 12.59
C GLU A 747 7.01 3.80 13.89
N ARG A 748 6.85 3.15 15.06
CA ARG A 748 6.80 3.83 16.35
C ARG A 748 8.20 4.25 16.77
N ARG A 749 8.41 5.56 16.89
CA ARG A 749 9.74 6.12 17.16
C ARG A 749 10.15 5.89 18.61
N ALA A 750 11.35 5.37 18.81
CA ALA A 750 12.01 5.32 20.11
C ALA A 750 12.48 6.71 20.56
N ILE A 751 12.07 7.14 21.75
CA ILE A 751 12.41 8.45 22.32
C ILE A 751 13.44 8.38 23.44
N ASN A 752 13.55 7.23 24.11
CA ASN A 752 14.56 7.01 25.13
C ASN A 752 14.91 5.53 25.27
N ALA A 753 16.10 5.26 25.81
CA ALA A 753 16.51 3.94 26.23
C ALA A 753 17.13 3.99 27.63
N ASN A 754 16.86 2.94 28.41
CA ASN A 754 17.40 2.72 29.75
C ASN A 754 18.09 1.35 29.75
N GLY A 755 19.16 1.22 30.51
CA GLY A 755 19.84 -0.06 30.67
C GLY A 755 20.46 -0.18 32.05
N ARG A 756 20.58 -1.40 32.54
CA ARG A 756 21.24 -1.74 33.80
C ARG A 756 21.98 -3.06 33.64
N GLN A 757 23.24 -3.09 34.08
CA GLN A 757 23.95 -4.35 34.23
C GLN A 757 23.49 -5.04 35.52
N ALA A 758 23.15 -6.31 35.43
CA ALA A 758 22.77 -7.15 36.55
C ALA A 758 23.49 -8.49 36.48
N ARG A 759 23.88 -9.01 37.64
CA ARG A 759 24.39 -10.38 37.78
C ARG A 759 23.23 -11.25 38.25
N ILE A 760 22.81 -12.22 37.44
CA ILE A 760 21.75 -13.18 37.78
C ILE A 760 22.36 -14.58 37.68
N GLY A 761 22.47 -15.26 38.83
CA GLY A 761 23.28 -16.46 38.95
C GLY A 761 24.74 -16.19 38.53
N ASP A 762 25.23 -16.97 37.56
CA ASP A 762 26.62 -16.94 37.08
C ASP A 762 26.78 -16.14 35.77
N GLU A 763 25.79 -15.30 35.45
CA GLU A 763 25.69 -14.62 34.16
C GLU A 763 25.56 -13.10 34.31
N ASP A 764 26.19 -12.38 33.39
CA ASP A 764 26.03 -10.92 33.25
C ASP A 764 24.89 -10.63 32.28
N TRP A 765 23.98 -9.76 32.72
CA TRP A 765 22.75 -9.39 32.04
C TRP A 765 22.74 -7.91 31.73
N LEU A 766 22.29 -7.57 30.52
CA LEU A 766 21.79 -6.23 30.22
C LEU A 766 20.27 -6.27 30.34
N LEU A 767 19.76 -5.60 31.35
CA LEU A 767 18.32 -5.35 31.50
C LEU A 767 18.05 -3.96 30.94
N GLY A 768 17.17 -3.83 29.95
CA GLY A 768 16.88 -2.51 29.40
C GLY A 768 15.48 -2.33 28.89
N SER A 769 15.12 -1.07 28.74
CA SER A 769 13.82 -0.65 28.23
C SER A 769 13.99 0.49 27.24
N ILE A 770 13.12 0.54 26.25
CA ILE A 770 13.05 1.59 25.24
C ILE A 770 11.63 2.15 25.28
N GLY A 771 11.52 3.44 25.57
CA GLY A 771 10.26 4.16 25.51
C GLY A 771 9.98 4.65 24.10
N LEU A 772 8.75 4.44 23.65
CA LEU A 772 8.23 4.94 22.37
C LEU A 772 7.46 6.24 22.58
N GLU A 773 7.34 7.05 21.53
CA GLU A 773 6.76 8.40 21.63
C GLU A 773 5.29 8.46 22.05
N ASP A 774 4.55 7.40 21.76
CA ASP A 774 3.14 7.22 22.11
C ASP A 774 2.92 6.52 23.46
N GLY A 775 3.98 6.39 24.25
CA GLY A 775 3.95 5.70 25.56
C GLY A 775 4.18 4.19 25.48
N GLY A 776 4.39 3.63 24.29
CA GLY A 776 4.76 2.23 24.13
C GLY A 776 6.08 1.86 24.81
N LEU A 777 6.22 0.58 25.15
CA LEU A 777 7.39 0.08 25.86
C LEU A 777 7.96 -1.18 25.19
N ILE A 778 9.25 -1.15 24.87
CA ILE A 778 10.02 -2.35 24.55
C ILE A 778 10.89 -2.66 25.76
N ALA A 779 10.78 -3.85 26.34
CA ALA A 779 11.72 -4.34 27.35
C ALA A 779 12.58 -5.46 26.75
N HIS A 780 13.89 -5.24 26.72
CA HIS A 780 14.84 -6.19 26.16
C HIS A 780 15.86 -6.59 27.22
N ASN A 781 15.76 -7.85 27.65
CA ASN A 781 16.63 -8.42 28.67
C ASN A 781 17.44 -9.57 28.08
N TYR A 782 18.79 -9.47 28.09
CA TYR A 782 19.63 -10.52 27.52
C TYR A 782 20.97 -10.72 28.24
N SER A 783 21.53 -11.92 28.06
CA SER A 783 22.89 -12.29 28.42
C SER A 783 23.65 -12.84 27.22
N ALA A 784 24.99 -12.67 27.20
CA ALA A 784 25.84 -13.29 26.19
C ALA A 784 25.82 -14.84 26.24
N ARG A 785 25.41 -15.42 27.38
CA ARG A 785 25.29 -16.88 27.57
C ARG A 785 23.88 -17.42 27.34
N TYR A 786 22.96 -16.63 26.78
CA TYR A 786 21.52 -16.95 26.73
C TYR A 786 21.17 -18.35 26.18
N ARG A 787 21.91 -18.89 25.19
CA ARG A 787 21.66 -20.25 24.64
C ARG A 787 21.92 -21.38 25.64
N GLN A 788 22.64 -21.10 26.72
CA GLN A 788 23.14 -22.07 27.70
C GLN A 788 22.71 -21.70 29.12
N SER A 789 21.76 -20.78 29.27
CA SER A 789 21.38 -20.21 30.56
C SER A 789 20.31 -21.04 31.24
N ASP A 790 20.60 -21.52 32.45
CA ASP A 790 19.63 -22.18 33.33
C ASP A 790 18.59 -21.21 33.92
N ALA A 791 18.80 -19.90 33.75
CA ALA A 791 17.92 -18.84 34.24
C ALA A 791 16.76 -18.50 33.28
N ARG A 792 16.62 -19.22 32.16
CA ARG A 792 15.58 -18.99 31.15
C ARG A 792 14.18 -19.38 31.67
N PRO A 793 13.24 -18.44 31.85
CA PRO A 793 11.87 -18.72 32.27
C PRO A 793 11.01 -19.26 31.11
N ALA A 794 9.84 -19.81 31.43
CA ALA A 794 8.81 -20.15 30.44
C ALA A 794 8.06 -18.87 29.97
N GLY A 795 7.77 -18.74 28.66
CA GLY A 795 7.10 -17.55 28.11
C GLY A 795 8.09 -16.45 27.72
N ASP A 796 8.83 -16.75 26.66
CA ASP A 796 10.07 -16.16 26.18
C ASP A 796 9.90 -14.78 25.51
N ILE A 797 8.72 -14.54 24.92
CA ILE A 797 8.29 -13.26 24.36
C ILE A 797 6.89 -12.98 24.89
N ARG A 798 6.68 -11.77 25.41
CA ARG A 798 5.37 -11.33 25.91
C ARG A 798 4.96 -10.03 25.24
N ILE A 799 3.76 -10.03 24.68
CA ILE A 799 3.17 -8.92 23.93
C ILE A 799 1.88 -8.57 24.63
N TYR A 800 1.77 -7.34 25.12
CA TYR A 800 0.64 -6.87 25.89
C TYR A 800 -0.13 -5.86 25.06
N GLY A 801 -1.36 -6.23 24.71
CA GLY A 801 -2.32 -5.30 24.14
C GLY A 801 -3.49 -5.05 25.08
N ASP A 802 -4.31 -4.05 24.77
CA ASP A 802 -5.45 -3.65 25.62
C ASP A 802 -6.50 -4.76 25.83
N ARG A 803 -6.57 -5.72 24.91
CA ARG A 803 -7.63 -6.75 24.84
C ARG A 803 -7.07 -8.18 24.81
N GLY A 804 -5.81 -8.34 25.14
CA GLY A 804 -5.19 -9.65 25.17
C GLY A 804 -3.68 -9.61 25.38
N THR A 805 -3.11 -10.79 25.54
CA THR A 805 -1.68 -10.96 25.75
C THR A 805 -1.20 -12.19 24.98
N ILE A 806 -0.06 -12.06 24.32
CA ILE A 806 0.63 -13.18 23.70
C ILE A 806 1.83 -13.52 24.58
N MET A 807 2.01 -14.79 24.90
CA MET A 807 3.12 -15.34 25.65
C MET A 807 3.71 -16.50 24.85
N SER A 808 4.61 -16.19 23.92
CA SER A 808 5.16 -17.14 22.95
C SER A 808 4.05 -17.92 22.21
N ASP A 809 3.86 -19.20 22.54
CA ASP A 809 2.89 -20.11 21.95
C ASP A 809 1.50 -20.01 22.59
N LYS A 810 1.35 -19.26 23.69
CA LYS A 810 0.07 -19.07 24.36
C LYS A 810 -0.52 -17.71 24.05
N MET A 811 -1.76 -17.71 23.54
CA MET A 811 -2.53 -16.52 23.23
C MET A 811 -3.67 -16.38 24.24
N ILE A 812 -3.80 -15.22 24.86
CA ILE A 812 -4.84 -14.92 25.82
C ILE A 812 -5.67 -13.77 25.25
N PHE A 813 -6.97 -13.99 25.09
CA PHE A 813 -7.91 -13.03 24.54
C PHE A 813 -8.95 -12.63 25.59
N GLY A 814 -9.34 -11.36 25.60
CA GLY A 814 -10.32 -10.80 26.55
C GLY A 814 -9.80 -9.57 27.26
N ASP A 815 -10.73 -8.75 27.77
CA ASP A 815 -10.39 -7.65 28.67
C ASP A 815 -10.20 -8.17 30.11
N ALA A 816 -9.71 -7.32 31.02
CA ALA A 816 -9.59 -7.70 32.44
C ALA A 816 -10.95 -7.93 33.13
N ALA A 817 -12.08 -7.61 32.47
CA ALA A 817 -13.43 -7.69 33.02
C ALA A 817 -14.18 -8.98 32.61
N THR A 818 -13.74 -9.66 31.55
CA THR A 818 -14.26 -10.91 31.01
C THR A 818 -13.32 -12.07 31.38
N ALA A 819 -13.85 -13.29 31.50
CA ALA A 819 -13.01 -14.45 31.78
C ALA A 819 -12.06 -14.68 30.59
N PRO A 820 -10.73 -14.57 30.76
CA PRO A 820 -9.80 -14.66 29.64
C PRO A 820 -9.82 -16.05 29.01
N ALA A 821 -9.96 -16.11 27.69
CA ALA A 821 -9.87 -17.34 26.91
C ALA A 821 -8.42 -17.54 26.47
N GLY A 822 -7.80 -18.64 26.91
CA GLY A 822 -6.43 -18.99 26.55
C GLY A 822 -6.40 -20.09 25.50
N SER A 823 -5.67 -19.88 24.42
CA SER A 823 -5.44 -20.85 23.34
C SER A 823 -3.95 -21.03 23.11
N ASN A 824 -3.52 -22.24 22.78
CA ASN A 824 -2.15 -22.51 22.40
C ASN A 824 -2.02 -22.58 20.88
N VAL A 825 -0.86 -22.18 20.36
CA VAL A 825 -0.49 -22.38 18.97
C VAL A 825 -0.35 -23.87 18.70
N ILE A 826 -1.06 -24.33 17.70
CA ILE A 826 -1.00 -25.69 17.19
C ILE A 826 -0.08 -25.68 15.98
N ARG A 827 0.93 -26.55 16.02
CA ARG A 827 1.87 -26.75 14.94
C ARG A 827 1.37 -27.92 14.07
N ASN A 828 1.10 -27.64 12.81
CA ASN A 828 0.56 -28.61 11.86
C ASN A 828 1.71 -29.10 10.98
N GLU A 829 2.05 -30.38 11.06
CA GLU A 829 3.18 -30.98 10.36
C GLU A 829 2.75 -32.19 9.53
N ASP A 830 3.28 -32.29 8.31
CA ASP A 830 3.11 -33.44 7.43
C ASP A 830 4.44 -34.19 7.34
N ALA A 831 4.49 -35.39 7.92
CA ALA A 831 5.70 -36.23 7.99
C ALA A 831 6.94 -35.52 8.58
N GLY A 832 6.74 -34.58 9.50
CA GLY A 832 7.80 -33.79 10.14
C GLY A 832 8.21 -32.52 9.38
N ASP A 833 7.54 -32.20 8.27
CA ASP A 833 7.66 -30.91 7.58
C ASP A 833 6.54 -29.97 8.02
N LEU A 834 6.86 -28.69 8.25
CA LEU A 834 5.89 -27.72 8.76
C LEU A 834 4.89 -27.31 7.66
N ALA A 835 3.61 -27.66 7.81
CA ALA A 835 2.56 -27.20 6.91
C ALA A 835 2.04 -25.81 7.30
N GLY A 836 1.96 -25.53 8.60
CA GLY A 836 1.52 -24.24 9.10
C GLY A 836 1.29 -24.21 10.60
N LEU A 837 0.94 -23.03 11.11
CA LEU A 837 0.59 -22.79 12.50
C LEU A 837 -0.87 -22.35 12.58
N SER A 838 -1.58 -22.81 13.58
CA SER A 838 -2.98 -22.42 13.82
C SER A 838 -3.21 -22.07 15.27
N VAL A 839 -4.18 -21.20 15.54
CA VAL A 839 -4.63 -20.91 16.90
C VAL A 839 -6.13 -20.61 16.90
N GLU A 840 -6.83 -21.13 17.88
CA GLU A 840 -8.25 -20.83 18.10
C GLU A 840 -8.38 -19.47 18.78
N THR A 841 -9.23 -18.61 18.24
CA THR A 841 -9.47 -17.25 18.77
C THR A 841 -10.98 -17.01 18.91
N PRO A 842 -11.41 -15.97 19.63
CA PRO A 842 -12.83 -15.60 19.70
C PRO A 842 -13.49 -15.37 18.34
N ASP A 843 -12.70 -14.95 17.34
CA ASP A 843 -13.17 -14.67 15.97
C ASP A 843 -13.00 -15.88 15.02
N GLY A 844 -12.68 -17.06 15.56
CA GLY A 844 -12.45 -18.30 14.83
C GLY A 844 -10.98 -18.72 14.77
N ILE A 845 -10.68 -19.74 13.98
CA ILE A 845 -9.32 -20.28 13.86
C ILE A 845 -8.49 -19.38 12.94
N ILE A 846 -7.37 -18.86 13.44
CA ILE A 846 -6.39 -18.11 12.65
C ILE A 846 -5.29 -19.06 12.20
N ASN A 847 -5.01 -19.06 10.90
CA ASN A 847 -3.98 -19.89 10.28
C ASN A 847 -2.86 -19.03 9.68
N TRP A 848 -1.62 -19.45 9.91
CA TRP A 848 -0.44 -19.10 9.13
C TRP A 848 0.02 -20.33 8.36
N HIS A 849 0.24 -20.19 7.06
CA HIS A 849 0.67 -21.29 6.18
C HIS A 849 2.14 -21.14 5.83
N ASN A 850 2.89 -22.24 5.88
CA ASN A 850 4.28 -22.27 5.43
C ASN A 850 4.33 -22.14 3.89
N PRO A 851 4.90 -21.07 3.32
CA PRO A 851 4.99 -20.89 1.88
C PRO A 851 5.92 -21.90 1.19
N PHE A 852 6.73 -22.63 1.97
CA PHE A 852 7.67 -23.63 1.49
C PHE A 852 7.31 -25.04 1.97
N HIS A 853 6.04 -25.31 2.26
CA HIS A 853 5.61 -26.65 2.64
C HIS A 853 5.99 -27.70 1.56
N GLY A 854 6.46 -28.86 1.98
CA GLY A 854 7.02 -29.92 1.14
C GLY A 854 8.54 -29.80 0.89
N SER A 855 9.19 -28.77 1.43
CA SER A 855 10.63 -28.52 1.22
C SER A 855 11.54 -29.16 2.27
N GLY A 856 10.98 -29.58 3.41
CA GLY A 856 11.75 -30.11 4.54
C GLY A 856 12.67 -29.10 5.23
N LEU A 857 12.43 -27.79 5.02
CA LEU A 857 13.18 -26.71 5.67
C LEU A 857 12.73 -26.54 7.13
N ASN A 858 13.68 -26.32 8.02
CA ASN A 858 13.38 -25.96 9.40
C ASN A 858 12.95 -24.48 9.52
N ASP A 859 12.43 -24.07 10.69
CA ASP A 859 11.90 -22.72 10.92
C ASP A 859 12.86 -21.58 10.58
N GLU A 860 14.15 -21.73 10.93
CA GLU A 860 15.17 -20.73 10.59
C GLU A 860 15.41 -20.66 9.08
N GLN A 861 15.45 -21.82 8.42
CA GLN A 861 15.61 -21.90 6.98
C GLN A 861 14.37 -21.38 6.23
N ILE A 862 13.15 -21.59 6.76
CA ILE A 862 11.91 -21.02 6.23
C ILE A 862 11.97 -19.49 6.28
N ALA A 863 12.36 -18.92 7.43
CA ALA A 863 12.48 -17.47 7.62
C ALA A 863 13.51 -16.85 6.65
N VAL A 864 14.68 -17.48 6.51
CA VAL A 864 15.73 -17.01 5.59
C VAL A 864 15.32 -17.21 4.12
N ALA A 865 14.64 -18.31 3.79
CA ALA A 865 14.11 -18.54 2.45
C ALA A 865 13.09 -17.47 2.06
N GLU A 866 12.21 -17.08 2.99
CA GLU A 866 11.25 -15.99 2.77
C GLU A 866 11.95 -14.66 2.52
N LEU A 867 12.98 -14.34 3.30
CA LEU A 867 13.82 -13.14 3.07
C LEU A 867 14.50 -13.16 1.70
N LEU A 868 15.04 -14.30 1.27
CA LEU A 868 15.74 -14.44 -0.02
C LEU A 868 14.78 -14.32 -1.21
N VAL A 869 13.59 -14.92 -1.12
CA VAL A 869 12.56 -14.81 -2.17
C VAL A 869 12.12 -13.35 -2.27
N ARG A 870 11.77 -12.73 -1.15
CA ARG A 870 11.37 -11.31 -1.12
C ARG A 870 12.49 -10.39 -1.62
N MET A 871 13.75 -10.69 -1.30
CA MET A 871 14.89 -9.92 -1.82
C MET A 871 15.03 -10.04 -3.34
N GLY A 872 14.84 -11.25 -3.89
CA GLY A 872 14.83 -11.45 -5.35
C GLY A 872 13.70 -10.70 -6.04
N ASP A 873 12.51 -10.70 -5.43
CA ASP A 873 11.38 -9.90 -5.92
C ASP A 873 11.71 -8.40 -5.84
N SER A 874 12.26 -7.92 -4.73
CA SER A 874 12.69 -6.52 -4.59
C SER A 874 13.73 -6.10 -5.63
N ALA A 875 14.71 -6.97 -5.94
CA ALA A 875 15.73 -6.70 -6.95
C ALA A 875 15.15 -6.61 -8.36
N ARG A 876 14.16 -7.44 -8.69
CA ARG A 876 13.54 -7.49 -10.02
C ARG A 876 12.49 -6.42 -10.24
N TYR A 877 11.76 -6.06 -9.20
CA TYR A 877 10.60 -5.17 -9.27
C TYR A 877 10.83 -3.81 -8.62
N GLN A 878 12.08 -3.49 -8.22
CA GLN A 878 12.47 -2.24 -7.57
C GLN A 878 11.61 -1.93 -6.33
N ALA A 879 11.32 -2.96 -5.53
CA ALA A 879 10.60 -2.81 -4.26
C ALA A 879 11.59 -2.58 -3.09
N PRO A 880 11.15 -2.05 -1.94
CA PRO A 880 11.99 -1.94 -0.75
C PRO A 880 12.56 -3.29 -0.32
N ALA A 881 13.71 -3.27 0.36
CA ALA A 881 14.29 -4.49 0.90
C ALA A 881 13.37 -5.10 1.98
N PRO A 882 13.27 -6.44 2.06
CA PRO A 882 12.39 -7.11 3.03
C PRO A 882 12.76 -6.81 4.48
N TYR A 883 14.04 -6.56 4.74
CA TYR A 883 14.55 -5.95 5.97
C TYR A 883 15.64 -4.95 5.61
N SER A 884 15.39 -3.66 5.83
CA SER A 884 16.28 -2.60 5.36
C SER A 884 17.56 -2.48 6.20
N ALA A 885 18.63 -2.01 5.56
CA ALA A 885 19.86 -1.59 6.24
C ALA A 885 19.60 -0.51 7.31
N SER A 886 18.65 0.41 7.07
CA SER A 886 18.26 1.43 8.06
C SER A 886 17.64 0.81 9.31
N SER A 887 16.75 -0.17 9.14
CA SER A 887 16.13 -0.89 10.26
C SER A 887 17.19 -1.60 11.10
N ALA A 888 18.11 -2.33 10.44
CA ALA A 888 19.15 -3.09 11.11
C ALA A 888 20.14 -2.18 11.87
N LEU A 889 20.44 -0.99 11.32
CA LEU A 889 21.27 0.00 12.02
C LEU A 889 20.58 0.49 13.29
N GLU A 890 19.30 0.82 13.22
CA GLU A 890 18.55 1.32 14.37
C GLU A 890 18.48 0.29 15.50
N ASP A 891 18.35 -1.01 15.19
CA ASP A 891 18.39 -2.07 16.21
C ASP A 891 19.74 -2.09 16.96
N VAL A 892 20.84 -1.92 16.23
CA VAL A 892 22.19 -1.83 16.81
C VAL A 892 22.33 -0.55 17.66
N GLU A 893 21.75 0.56 17.24
CA GLU A 893 21.82 1.83 17.96
C GLU A 893 21.01 1.82 19.27
N LEU A 894 19.84 1.19 19.26
CA LEU A 894 19.01 1.03 20.46
C LEU A 894 19.70 0.14 21.49
N LEU A 895 20.29 -0.97 21.04
CA LEU A 895 21.10 -1.83 21.89
C LEU A 895 22.28 -1.07 22.49
N ALA A 896 22.99 -0.30 21.67
CA ALA A 896 24.09 0.53 22.13
C ALA A 896 23.59 1.55 23.17
N ALA A 897 22.41 2.12 22.98
CA ALA A 897 21.79 3.04 23.93
C ALA A 897 21.54 2.42 25.30
N MET A 898 20.99 1.20 25.33
CA MET A 898 20.81 0.46 26.56
C MET A 898 22.17 0.22 27.26
N ARG A 899 23.19 -0.23 26.52
CA ARG A 899 24.54 -0.45 27.06
C ARG A 899 25.15 0.84 27.63
N TYR A 900 25.01 1.97 26.92
CA TYR A 900 25.51 3.25 27.40
C TYR A 900 24.77 3.76 28.63
N SER A 901 23.45 3.58 28.70
CA SER A 901 22.66 3.91 29.88
C SER A 901 23.16 3.09 31.09
N ALA A 902 23.39 1.79 30.90
CA ALA A 902 23.92 0.90 31.94
C ALA A 902 25.30 1.33 32.45
N ASP A 903 26.24 1.62 31.54
CA ASP A 903 27.58 2.12 31.88
C ASP A 903 27.54 3.48 32.62
N ALA A 904 26.49 4.29 32.38
CA ALA A 904 26.28 5.59 33.00
C ALA A 904 25.48 5.54 34.31
N GLY A 905 25.25 4.34 34.87
CA GLY A 905 24.53 4.16 36.14
C GLY A 905 23.00 4.01 36.00
N GLY A 906 22.50 3.77 34.78
CA GLY A 906 21.11 3.41 34.50
C GLY A 906 20.13 4.56 34.30
N GLY A 907 20.61 5.77 34.02
CA GLY A 907 19.76 6.92 33.70
C GLY A 907 19.16 6.84 32.29
N SER A 908 17.97 7.41 32.11
CA SER A 908 17.30 7.51 30.81
C SER A 908 18.11 8.31 29.82
N LEU A 909 18.32 7.73 28.64
CA LEU A 909 19.07 8.32 27.55
C LEU A 909 18.12 8.68 26.41
N GLY A 910 17.99 9.97 26.10
CA GLY A 910 17.15 10.45 25.00
C GLY A 910 17.71 10.10 23.62
N LEU A 911 16.83 9.78 22.68
CA LEU A 911 17.11 9.38 21.30
C LEU A 911 16.51 10.39 20.30
N PRO A 912 17.10 10.54 19.09
CA PRO A 912 18.32 9.89 18.59
C PRO A 912 19.60 10.47 19.22
N PHE A 913 20.70 9.71 19.16
CA PHE A 913 22.01 10.20 19.59
C PHE A 913 22.48 11.42 18.79
N SER A 914 22.69 12.56 19.46
CA SER A 914 23.33 13.71 18.81
C SER A 914 24.81 13.41 18.44
N PRO A 915 25.25 13.70 17.20
CA PRO A 915 26.66 13.60 16.79
C PRO A 915 27.62 14.42 17.68
N VAL A 916 27.11 15.50 18.28
CA VAL A 916 27.86 16.35 19.22
C VAL A 916 28.14 15.61 20.52
N THR A 917 27.15 14.89 21.05
CA THR A 917 27.28 14.08 22.27
C THR A 917 28.30 12.96 22.09
N GLN A 918 28.35 12.33 20.91
CA GLN A 918 29.37 11.33 20.56
C GLN A 918 30.79 11.93 20.47
N LYS A 919 30.94 13.10 19.82
CA LYS A 919 32.24 13.78 19.63
C LYS A 919 32.84 14.26 20.97
N VAL A 920 32.01 14.80 21.85
CA VAL A 920 32.40 15.23 23.21
C VAL A 920 32.83 14.02 24.05
N ARG A 921 32.10 12.90 23.96
CA ARG A 921 32.42 11.68 24.71
C ARG A 921 33.66 10.94 24.20
N ARG A 922 33.95 10.96 22.89
CA ARG A 922 35.23 10.42 22.35
C ARG A 922 36.43 11.15 22.94
N LYS A 923 36.34 12.49 23.06
CA LYS A 923 37.34 13.30 23.76
C LYS A 923 37.45 12.89 25.24
N ALA A 924 36.34 12.67 25.93
CA ALA A 924 36.34 12.24 27.33
C ALA A 924 36.96 10.83 27.55
N ARG A 925 36.67 9.85 26.68
CA ARG A 925 37.30 8.51 26.72
C ARG A 925 38.80 8.58 26.39
N GLN A 926 39.21 9.37 25.39
CA GLN A 926 40.63 9.56 25.07
C GLN A 926 41.41 10.24 26.20
N VAL A 927 40.79 11.20 26.89
CA VAL A 927 41.36 11.87 28.07
C VAL A 927 41.46 10.90 29.25
N SER A 928 40.42 10.11 29.51
CA SER A 928 40.41 9.10 30.58
C SER A 928 41.43 7.98 30.35
N THR A 929 41.58 7.51 29.11
CA THR A 929 42.57 6.47 28.75
C THR A 929 44.01 7.02 28.85
N ARG A 930 44.22 8.31 28.56
CA ARG A 930 45.51 8.99 28.79
C ARG A 930 45.82 9.20 30.27
N LEU A 931 44.81 9.49 31.10
CA LEU A 931 44.95 9.62 32.56
C LEU A 931 45.22 8.27 33.23
N LEU A 932 44.55 7.20 32.80
CA LEU A 932 44.78 5.84 33.28
C LEU A 932 46.14 5.28 32.86
N ARG A 933 46.70 5.71 31.72
CA ARG A 933 48.10 5.39 31.33
C ARG A 933 49.15 6.21 32.08
N ARG A 934 48.79 7.35 32.67
CA ARG A 934 49.69 8.17 33.51
C ARG A 934 49.70 7.75 34.99
N ASN A 935 48.73 6.95 35.42
CA ASN A 935 48.58 6.49 36.80
C ASN A 935 48.80 4.98 36.99
N ARG A 936 49.57 4.32 36.13
CA ARG A 936 50.18 3.03 36.49
C ARG A 936 51.55 3.29 37.12
N PRO A 937 51.83 2.78 38.35
CA PRO A 937 53.19 2.74 38.87
C PRO A 937 54.11 1.88 37.99
#